data_AF-A0A2N1UGY3-F1
#
_entry.id   AF-A0A2N1UGY3-F1
#
_cell.length_a   1.000
_cell.length_b   1.000
_cell.length_c   1.000
_cell.angle_alpha   90.00
_cell.angle_beta   90.00
_cell.angle_gamma   90.00
#
_symmetry.space_group_name_H-M   'P 1'
#
loop_
_entity.id
_entity.type
_entity.pdbx_description
1 polymer ?
#
loop_
_entity_poly.entity_id
_entity_poly.type
_entity_poly.pdbx_seq_one_letter_code
_entity_poly.pdbx_strand_id
1 'polypeptide(L)'
;MATITLPGLTSGIDTSSLITKLMTIESRRLSTYNAKKSSYATQKTALDTIRNKLSSLKTATNALSDVNNMNIFNTSSSDMDKLTISASSDANAGSHSIEINQLATTETWIQDTSTFSYKTDYVGSGTFIYTYNHQTRAINTVANETTLQDLVNLINNDTNNPGVTASLLSHGGKYHLMLSGRNAGEDYQISVDSKYTETWKAATSLTISSGTNARLTTKITALNQFTLNEGLQGGEKIIISGKNHFGIDLADKELALTVNTTVGQIIDAINEQFDGVATARFVNGQIVLTDHLSDTSSLKISLAYDPGEGDTDLALPTMAVSTEGGGTPTILPLGSFSQTQAAQSSQIKINGYPSSSTAEEQRLTLGSVANGGTFRLTYNGNTTADIAYDASTANIEAALEAAGISGITVGGDSLDENILGYTSFKFLSSAGDVRMLSIDTASLSFSDESSAIFTEYTKGNNGYLQRNSNSISDALSGITLTLKDVTEDDKPVKITISENTSTVSQSVQAVVSAYNSLITELKTYTEYDSTTKKLGILNTDMGISFIKSQSRNPFIGTAAGFIDSIDSFVKASDIGITFDGDGMMQLDTSIFSDAVKENFNGVLSLLGANKTSNNESGIIEFYSSSEKYTTAGTYDIEVDINDSHQITGVRIKLSTEAEYRTISNWNNNLVTGEMLFDDKGNPVYPEHSLQFTVDLTQSEGTYTSTLSVKQGIIGALNEFISTTLKTNSRLDISKSALDDKITAMEKKIEKEKKRLEAYKARLVDKYARLERIMTTLQQQMATVSQLSTMYSTS
;
A
#
# COMPACT_ATOMS: atom_id res chain seq x y z
N MET A 1 5.79 43.93 -69.67
CA MET A 1 6.83 43.23 -70.45
C MET A 1 8.13 43.24 -69.65
N ALA A 2 8.69 42.08 -69.32
CA ALA A 2 9.98 42.00 -68.65
C ALA A 2 11.08 42.43 -69.61
N THR A 3 11.75 43.54 -69.31
CA THR A 3 12.91 44.02 -70.08
C THR A 3 14.10 43.14 -69.72
N ILE A 4 14.53 42.28 -70.64
CA ILE A 4 15.80 41.55 -70.52
C ILE A 4 16.91 42.60 -70.57
N THR A 5 17.56 42.86 -69.44
CA THR A 5 18.77 43.67 -69.35
C THR A 5 19.94 42.70 -69.31
N LEU A 6 20.73 42.62 -70.38
CA LEU A 6 21.97 41.86 -70.43
C LEU A 6 23.08 42.75 -69.85
N PRO A 7 23.60 42.48 -68.65
CA PRO A 7 24.56 43.37 -67.99
C PRO A 7 25.90 43.41 -68.72
N GLY A 8 26.47 44.60 -68.93
CA GLY A 8 27.86 44.78 -69.35
C GLY A 8 28.10 44.78 -70.87
N LEU A 9 27.04 44.68 -71.68
CA LEU A 9 27.15 44.58 -73.14
C LEU A 9 27.65 45.88 -73.79
N THR A 10 27.42 47.03 -73.15
CA THR A 10 27.77 48.37 -73.70
C THR A 10 29.06 48.94 -73.12
N SER A 11 29.44 48.59 -71.88
CA SER A 11 30.61 49.15 -71.18
C SER A 11 31.83 48.22 -71.14
N GLY A 12 31.65 46.92 -71.42
CA GLY A 12 32.69 45.90 -71.22
C GLY A 12 32.98 45.58 -69.75
N ILE A 13 32.21 46.13 -68.80
CA ILE A 13 32.39 45.92 -67.35
C ILE A 13 31.39 44.87 -66.88
N ASP A 14 31.90 43.81 -66.24
CA ASP A 14 31.07 42.81 -65.54
C ASP A 14 30.53 43.38 -64.22
N THR A 15 29.44 44.13 -64.34
CA THR A 15 28.74 44.76 -63.22
C THR A 15 28.16 43.72 -62.26
N SER A 16 27.79 42.53 -62.73
CA SER A 16 27.29 41.42 -61.91
C SER A 16 28.37 40.91 -60.95
N SER A 17 29.59 40.70 -61.46
CA SER A 17 30.75 40.32 -60.65
C SER A 17 31.13 41.40 -59.65
N LEU A 18 31.09 42.68 -60.03
CA LEU A 18 31.40 43.79 -59.13
C LEU A 18 30.37 43.92 -57.98
N ILE A 19 29.06 43.83 -58.30
CA ILE A 19 27.99 43.81 -57.29
C ILE A 19 28.21 42.64 -56.33
N THR A 20 28.55 41.46 -56.83
CA THR A 20 28.82 40.27 -56.00
C THR A 20 29.99 40.48 -55.05
N LYS A 21 31.09 41.08 -55.53
CA LYS A 21 32.26 41.43 -54.68
C LYS A 21 31.92 42.45 -53.60
N LEU A 22 31.14 43.49 -53.94
CA LEU A 22 30.68 44.49 -52.96
C LEU A 22 29.76 43.87 -51.91
N MET A 23 28.83 43.01 -52.32
CA MET A 23 27.95 42.26 -51.42
C MET A 23 28.72 41.33 -50.48
N THR A 24 29.83 40.74 -50.95
CA THR A 24 30.70 39.89 -50.12
C THR A 24 31.32 40.68 -48.96
N ILE A 25 31.77 41.91 -49.22
CA ILE A 25 32.29 42.79 -48.16
C ILE A 25 31.17 43.21 -47.22
N GLU A 26 30.02 43.63 -47.78
CA GLU A 26 28.90 44.15 -46.99
C GLU A 26 28.27 43.07 -46.09
N SER A 27 28.35 41.79 -46.48
CA SER A 27 27.81 40.65 -45.72
C SER A 27 28.69 40.17 -44.55
N ARG A 28 29.88 40.75 -44.31
CA ARG A 28 30.76 40.39 -43.15
C ARG A 28 30.04 40.50 -41.80
N ARG A 29 29.18 41.50 -41.65
CA ARG A 29 28.38 41.70 -40.44
C ARG A 29 27.38 40.57 -40.21
N LEU A 30 26.73 40.11 -41.28
CA LEU A 30 25.84 38.95 -41.25
C LEU A 30 26.61 37.68 -40.84
N SER A 31 27.80 37.46 -41.42
CA SER A 31 28.68 36.35 -41.03
C SER A 31 29.04 36.38 -39.54
N THR A 32 29.36 37.57 -39.01
CA THR A 32 29.65 37.75 -37.57
C THR A 32 28.44 37.44 -36.68
N TYR A 33 27.24 37.85 -37.07
CA TYR A 33 26.02 37.54 -36.32
C TYR A 33 25.68 36.06 -36.37
N ASN A 34 25.83 35.40 -37.52
CA ASN A 34 25.66 33.96 -37.64
C ASN A 34 26.65 33.19 -36.76
N ALA A 35 27.93 33.60 -36.75
CA ALA A 35 28.95 33.00 -35.88
C ALA A 35 28.60 33.14 -34.38
N LYS A 36 28.13 34.32 -33.96
CA LYS A 36 27.67 34.54 -32.57
C LYS A 36 26.46 33.69 -32.21
N LYS A 37 25.45 33.63 -33.09
CA LYS A 37 24.28 32.77 -32.92
C LYS A 37 24.71 31.30 -32.77
N SER A 38 25.60 30.83 -33.64
CA SER A 38 26.14 29.48 -33.59
C SER A 38 26.85 29.20 -32.28
N SER A 39 27.67 30.13 -31.79
CA SER A 39 28.36 29.99 -30.50
C SER A 39 27.38 29.85 -29.33
N TYR A 40 26.34 30.69 -29.26
CA TYR A 40 25.29 30.57 -28.23
C TYR A 40 24.51 29.25 -28.34
N ALA A 41 24.22 28.80 -29.56
CA ALA A 41 23.57 27.50 -29.77
C ALA A 41 24.44 26.34 -29.27
N THR A 42 25.75 26.36 -29.54
CA THR A 42 26.69 25.35 -29.03
C THR A 42 26.80 25.39 -27.50
N GLN A 43 26.82 26.59 -26.89
CA GLN A 43 26.78 26.72 -25.43
C GLN A 43 25.50 26.11 -24.84
N LYS A 44 24.34 26.38 -25.47
CA LYS A 44 23.07 25.80 -25.05
C LYS A 44 23.09 24.28 -25.12
N THR A 45 23.56 23.71 -26.22
CA THR A 45 23.72 22.25 -26.37
C THR A 45 24.65 21.67 -25.30
N ALA A 46 25.76 22.34 -24.98
CA ALA A 46 26.66 21.91 -23.92
C ALA A 46 25.97 21.89 -22.53
N LEU A 47 25.16 22.91 -22.21
CA LEU A 47 24.35 22.93 -20.99
C LEU A 47 23.32 21.79 -20.95
N ASP A 48 22.69 21.48 -22.09
CA ASP A 48 21.77 20.34 -22.21
C ASP A 48 22.48 19.01 -21.97
N THR A 49 23.69 18.84 -22.50
CA THR A 49 24.52 17.65 -22.22
C THR A 49 24.85 17.52 -20.74
N ILE A 50 25.25 18.61 -20.08
CA ILE A 50 25.52 18.62 -18.63
C ILE A 50 24.25 18.29 -17.84
N ARG A 51 23.09 18.86 -18.22
CA ARG A 51 21.80 18.54 -17.61
C ARG A 51 21.48 17.05 -17.70
N ASN A 52 21.73 16.44 -18.85
CA ASN A 52 21.53 15.01 -19.06
C ASN A 52 22.48 14.18 -18.19
N LYS A 53 23.77 14.57 -18.08
CA LYS A 53 24.73 13.90 -17.19
C LYS A 53 24.35 14.02 -15.71
N LEU A 54 23.88 15.19 -15.27
CA LEU A 54 23.31 15.38 -13.94
C LEU A 54 22.08 14.49 -13.71
N SER A 55 21.21 14.35 -14.71
CA SER A 55 20.05 13.45 -14.61
C SER A 55 20.47 11.99 -14.50
N SER A 56 21.47 11.54 -15.26
CA SER A 56 22.03 10.19 -15.13
C SER A 56 22.66 9.97 -13.75
N LEU A 57 23.38 10.96 -13.23
CA LEU A 57 23.93 10.89 -11.88
C LEU A 57 22.82 10.84 -10.83
N LYS A 58 21.76 11.65 -10.97
CA LYS A 58 20.57 11.60 -10.09
C LYS A 58 19.95 10.21 -10.06
N THR A 59 19.81 9.56 -11.21
CA THR A 59 19.29 8.19 -11.28
C THR A 59 20.19 7.20 -10.54
N ALA A 60 21.51 7.32 -10.69
CA ALA A 60 22.45 6.45 -9.97
C ALA A 60 22.42 6.72 -8.45
N THR A 61 22.33 7.98 -8.01
CA THR A 61 22.31 8.34 -6.59
C THR A 61 21.00 8.00 -5.91
N ASN A 62 19.87 8.04 -6.61
CA ASN A 62 18.55 7.67 -6.07
C ASN A 62 18.53 6.23 -5.51
N ALA A 63 19.27 5.30 -6.11
CA ALA A 63 19.32 3.91 -5.64
C ALA A 63 20.00 3.76 -4.27
N LEU A 64 20.79 4.76 -3.87
CA LEU A 64 21.59 4.76 -2.64
C LEU A 64 21.24 5.92 -1.70
N SER A 65 20.23 6.73 -2.04
CA SER A 65 19.89 7.92 -1.25
C SER A 65 19.02 7.61 -0.04
N ASP A 66 18.59 6.35 0.11
CA ASP A 66 17.77 5.86 1.20
C ASP A 66 18.25 4.45 1.60
N VAL A 67 18.42 4.21 2.90
CA VAL A 67 18.85 2.91 3.45
C VAL A 67 17.88 1.80 3.08
N ASN A 68 16.57 2.05 3.03
CA ASN A 68 15.56 1.04 2.72
C ASN A 68 15.68 0.55 1.27
N ASN A 69 16.19 1.39 0.36
CA ASN A 69 16.48 0.98 -1.02
C ASN A 69 17.73 0.10 -1.11
N MET A 70 18.58 0.11 -0.08
CA MET A 70 19.86 -0.60 -0.06
C MET A 70 19.85 -1.85 0.82
N ASN A 71 18.92 -1.93 1.79
CA ASN A 71 18.78 -3.08 2.69
C ASN A 71 18.13 -4.27 1.98
N ILE A 72 18.85 -4.80 0.99
CA ILE A 72 18.44 -5.92 0.16
C ILE A 72 19.14 -7.17 0.69
N PHE A 73 18.38 -8.25 0.85
CA PHE A 73 18.90 -9.53 1.30
C PHE A 73 18.96 -10.55 0.16
N ASN A 74 20.03 -11.33 0.15
CA ASN A 74 20.08 -12.60 -0.55
C ASN A 74 19.39 -13.66 0.31
N THR A 75 18.59 -14.49 -0.33
CA THR A 75 17.93 -15.61 0.31
C THR A 75 18.38 -16.93 -0.32
N SER A 76 18.51 -17.97 0.50
CA SER A 76 18.77 -19.32 0.03
C SER A 76 18.03 -20.33 0.90
N SER A 77 17.70 -21.46 0.29
CA SER A 77 17.08 -22.62 0.93
C SER A 77 17.96 -23.83 0.65
N SER A 78 18.16 -24.69 1.64
CA SER A 78 18.84 -25.97 1.45
C SER A 78 18.04 -26.95 0.58
N ASP A 79 16.74 -26.70 0.42
CA ASP A 79 15.83 -27.49 -0.44
C ASP A 79 14.74 -26.58 -1.03
N MET A 80 14.93 -26.18 -2.29
CA MET A 80 14.01 -25.28 -3.00
C MET A 80 12.75 -25.97 -3.53
N ASP A 81 12.74 -27.30 -3.55
CA ASP A 81 11.58 -28.10 -3.96
C ASP A 81 10.56 -28.17 -2.82
N LYS A 82 11.01 -28.06 -1.57
CA LYS A 82 10.17 -28.02 -0.36
C LYS A 82 9.82 -26.61 0.11
N LEU A 83 10.78 -25.69 0.06
CA LEU A 83 10.63 -24.35 0.62
C LEU A 83 11.42 -23.31 -0.18
N THR A 84 10.74 -22.26 -0.60
CA THR A 84 11.38 -21.03 -1.09
C THR A 84 11.09 -19.86 -0.17
N ILE A 85 11.98 -18.87 -0.16
CA ILE A 85 11.86 -17.71 0.71
C ILE A 85 12.17 -16.41 -0.02
N SER A 86 11.46 -15.34 0.34
CA SER A 86 11.79 -13.96 -0.01
C SER A 86 11.94 -13.13 1.26
N ALA A 87 12.75 -12.07 1.17
CA ALA A 87 13.03 -11.16 2.27
C ALA A 87 12.75 -9.71 1.83
N SER A 88 12.09 -8.94 2.69
CA SER A 88 11.91 -7.48 2.54
C SER A 88 13.07 -6.73 3.20
N SER A 89 13.02 -5.40 3.14
CA SER A 89 13.97 -4.50 3.82
C SER A 89 13.93 -4.59 5.35
N ASP A 90 12.89 -5.20 5.92
CA ASP A 90 12.70 -5.32 7.37
C ASP A 90 13.18 -6.68 7.91
N ALA A 91 13.72 -7.52 7.01
CA ALA A 91 14.31 -8.79 7.39
C ALA A 91 15.62 -8.57 8.15
N ASN A 92 15.99 -9.56 8.96
CA ASN A 92 17.29 -9.61 9.60
C ASN A 92 18.13 -10.73 8.97
N ALA A 93 19.43 -10.47 8.80
CA ALA A 93 20.36 -11.50 8.38
C ALA A 93 20.43 -12.62 9.43
N GLY A 94 20.49 -13.87 8.98
CA GLY A 94 20.44 -15.02 9.87
C GLY A 94 20.17 -16.33 9.15
N SER A 95 20.12 -17.41 9.91
CA SER A 95 19.69 -18.72 9.42
C SER A 95 18.57 -19.25 10.29
N HIS A 96 17.59 -19.89 9.66
CA HIS A 96 16.51 -20.58 10.35
C HIS A 96 16.39 -22.01 9.84
N SER A 97 15.94 -22.90 10.72
CA SER A 97 15.61 -24.28 10.42
C SER A 97 14.10 -24.42 10.39
N ILE A 98 13.56 -24.81 9.25
CA ILE A 98 12.12 -24.87 8.98
C ILE A 98 11.72 -26.33 8.77
N GLU A 99 10.86 -26.83 9.64
CA GLU A 99 10.20 -28.13 9.48
C GLU A 99 8.80 -27.87 8.92
N ILE A 100 8.37 -28.67 7.94
CA ILE A 100 7.05 -28.58 7.31
C ILE A 100 6.40 -29.95 7.48
N ASN A 101 5.46 -30.06 8.41
CA ASN A 101 4.77 -31.32 8.67
C ASN A 101 3.59 -31.52 7.70
N GLN A 102 2.96 -30.41 7.29
CA GLN A 102 1.75 -30.44 6.50
C GLN A 102 1.62 -29.17 5.66
N LEU A 103 1.08 -29.31 4.45
CA LEU A 103 0.66 -28.18 3.62
C LEU A 103 -0.80 -27.83 3.85
N ALA A 104 -1.11 -26.54 3.72
CA ALA A 104 -2.49 -26.09 3.69
C ALA A 104 -3.17 -26.59 2.41
N THR A 105 -4.36 -27.16 2.53
CA THR A 105 -5.18 -27.61 1.39
C THR A 105 -6.53 -26.92 1.38
N THR A 106 -7.08 -26.74 0.19
CA THR A 106 -8.46 -26.29 -0.04
C THR A 106 -9.43 -27.44 0.16
N GLU A 107 -10.67 -27.14 0.53
CA GLU A 107 -11.70 -28.18 0.61
C GLU A 107 -12.34 -28.47 -0.75
N THR A 108 -12.67 -29.74 -1.00
CA THR A 108 -13.45 -30.18 -2.16
C THR A 108 -14.47 -31.24 -1.79
N TRP A 109 -15.72 -30.98 -2.18
CA TRP A 109 -16.84 -31.91 -2.06
C TRP A 109 -17.34 -32.32 -3.43
N ILE A 110 -17.68 -33.59 -3.57
CA ILE A 110 -18.27 -34.15 -4.80
C ILE A 110 -19.61 -34.78 -4.44
N GLN A 111 -20.61 -34.42 -5.22
CA GLN A 111 -21.94 -34.97 -5.09
C GLN A 111 -21.98 -36.41 -5.63
N ASP A 112 -22.14 -37.38 -4.74
CA ASP A 112 -22.26 -38.81 -4.97
C ASP A 112 -23.73 -39.24 -5.14
N THR A 113 -24.40 -38.73 -6.19
CA THR A 113 -25.62 -39.40 -6.70
C THR A 113 -25.43 -39.84 -8.15
N SER A 114 -25.95 -41.02 -8.47
CA SER A 114 -26.00 -41.54 -9.83
C SER A 114 -27.17 -40.98 -10.67
N THR A 115 -27.69 -39.80 -10.30
CA THR A 115 -28.96 -39.28 -10.82
C THR A 115 -28.79 -38.62 -12.19
N PHE A 116 -27.86 -37.69 -12.33
CA PHE A 116 -27.74 -36.85 -13.53
C PHE A 116 -26.94 -37.54 -14.65
N SER A 117 -27.60 -37.80 -15.77
CA SER A 117 -27.00 -38.35 -16.99
C SER A 117 -26.55 -37.25 -17.95
N TYR A 118 -27.16 -36.06 -17.87
CA TYR A 118 -26.84 -34.90 -18.69
C TYR A 118 -26.68 -33.64 -17.85
N LYS A 119 -25.87 -32.68 -18.31
CA LYS A 119 -25.72 -31.37 -17.67
C LYS A 119 -27.02 -30.55 -17.64
N THR A 120 -27.94 -30.87 -18.55
CA THR A 120 -29.26 -30.24 -18.68
C THR A 120 -30.33 -30.93 -17.83
N ASP A 121 -29.99 -31.98 -17.09
CA ASP A 121 -30.94 -32.61 -16.18
C ASP A 121 -31.32 -31.61 -15.07
N TYR A 122 -32.62 -31.56 -14.74
CA TYR A 122 -33.15 -30.60 -13.79
C TYR A 122 -32.77 -30.96 -12.35
N VAL A 123 -32.36 -29.96 -11.56
CA VAL A 123 -31.99 -30.14 -10.15
C VAL A 123 -33.18 -30.13 -9.18
N GLY A 124 -34.39 -29.94 -9.68
CA GLY A 124 -35.61 -29.85 -8.87
C GLY A 124 -35.87 -28.43 -8.34
N SER A 125 -36.93 -28.26 -7.56
CA SER A 125 -37.21 -27.00 -6.84
C SER A 125 -36.65 -27.06 -5.42
N GLY A 126 -36.14 -25.93 -4.93
CA GLY A 126 -35.62 -25.81 -3.58
C GLY A 126 -34.57 -24.71 -3.46
N THR A 127 -34.02 -24.55 -2.27
CA THR A 127 -32.88 -23.67 -1.98
C THR A 127 -31.66 -24.52 -1.67
N PHE A 128 -30.62 -24.39 -2.49
CA PHE A 128 -29.31 -24.98 -2.25
C PHE A 128 -28.52 -24.06 -1.32
N ILE A 129 -28.24 -24.52 -0.09
CA ILE A 129 -27.57 -23.73 0.95
C ILE A 129 -26.15 -24.26 1.13
N TYR A 130 -25.17 -23.35 1.12
CA TYR A 130 -23.80 -23.68 1.47
C TYR A 130 -23.16 -22.57 2.28
N THR A 131 -22.25 -22.95 3.16
CA THR A 131 -21.45 -22.05 3.99
C THR A 131 -19.99 -22.20 3.63
N TYR A 132 -19.28 -21.08 3.51
CA TYR A 132 -17.83 -21.05 3.34
C TYR A 132 -17.26 -19.77 3.93
N ASN A 133 -16.11 -19.87 4.62
CA ASN A 133 -15.50 -18.74 5.34
C ASN A 133 -16.49 -18.06 6.30
N HIS A 134 -17.24 -18.86 7.05
CA HIS A 134 -18.32 -18.42 7.96
C HIS A 134 -19.45 -17.60 7.29
N GLN A 135 -19.57 -17.63 5.96
CA GLN A 135 -20.63 -16.96 5.23
C GLN A 135 -21.56 -17.97 4.57
N THR A 136 -22.84 -17.90 4.92
CA THR A 136 -23.90 -18.74 4.37
C THR A 136 -24.49 -18.12 3.11
N ARG A 137 -24.68 -18.94 2.08
CA ARG A 137 -25.31 -18.58 0.81
C ARG A 137 -26.50 -19.49 0.53
N ALA A 138 -27.54 -18.90 -0.05
CA ALA A 138 -28.76 -19.57 -0.46
C ALA A 138 -29.00 -19.37 -1.96
N ILE A 139 -29.04 -20.46 -2.73
CA ILE A 139 -29.25 -20.45 -4.17
C ILE A 139 -30.61 -21.08 -4.48
N ASN A 140 -31.53 -20.29 -5.01
CA ASN A 140 -32.86 -20.78 -5.35
C ASN A 140 -32.86 -21.53 -6.69
N THR A 141 -33.57 -22.66 -6.72
CA THR A 141 -33.74 -23.54 -7.88
C THR A 141 -35.23 -23.75 -8.13
N VAL A 142 -35.61 -23.84 -9.41
CA VAL A 142 -37.00 -23.97 -9.86
C VAL A 142 -37.18 -25.31 -10.57
N ALA A 143 -38.21 -26.06 -10.18
CA ALA A 143 -38.51 -27.36 -10.74
C ALA A 143 -38.78 -27.26 -12.25
N ASN A 144 -38.19 -28.19 -13.02
CA ASN A 144 -38.29 -28.25 -14.48
C ASN A 144 -37.72 -27.02 -15.23
N GLU A 145 -36.97 -26.15 -14.55
CA GLU A 145 -36.33 -24.98 -15.16
C GLU A 145 -34.83 -24.96 -14.86
N THR A 146 -34.44 -25.07 -13.59
CA THR A 146 -33.02 -25.02 -13.22
C THR A 146 -32.33 -26.35 -13.54
N THR A 147 -31.39 -26.32 -14.49
CA THR A 147 -30.55 -27.48 -14.81
C THR A 147 -29.33 -27.59 -13.89
N LEU A 148 -28.66 -28.73 -13.92
CA LEU A 148 -27.39 -28.93 -13.21
C LEU A 148 -26.31 -27.92 -13.64
N GLN A 149 -26.26 -27.57 -14.92
CA GLN A 149 -25.37 -26.52 -15.44
C GLN A 149 -25.79 -25.12 -14.96
N ASP A 150 -27.10 -24.85 -14.84
CA ASP A 150 -27.59 -23.58 -14.33
C ASP A 150 -27.26 -23.42 -12.85
N LEU A 151 -27.34 -24.48 -12.04
CA LEU A 151 -26.92 -24.44 -10.64
C LEU A 151 -25.43 -24.08 -10.49
N VAL A 152 -24.56 -24.66 -11.32
CA VAL A 152 -23.13 -24.27 -11.36
C VAL A 152 -22.98 -22.78 -11.68
N ASN A 153 -23.73 -22.29 -12.66
CA ASN A 153 -23.69 -20.88 -13.05
C ASN A 153 -24.24 -19.97 -11.94
N LEU A 154 -25.29 -20.38 -11.24
CA LEU A 154 -25.89 -19.62 -10.14
C LEU A 154 -24.93 -19.50 -8.96
N ILE A 155 -24.21 -20.58 -8.60
CA ILE A 155 -23.19 -20.53 -7.55
C ILE A 155 -22.03 -19.63 -7.98
N ASN A 156 -21.44 -19.88 -9.16
CA ASN A 156 -20.24 -19.16 -9.61
C ASN A 156 -20.48 -17.67 -9.91
N ASN A 157 -21.71 -17.28 -10.27
CA ASN A 157 -22.07 -15.90 -10.58
C ASN A 157 -22.87 -15.21 -9.46
N ASP A 158 -23.04 -15.84 -8.29
CA ASP A 158 -23.58 -15.16 -7.12
C ASP A 158 -22.65 -14.01 -6.72
N THR A 159 -23.17 -12.78 -6.73
CA THR A 159 -22.41 -11.56 -6.42
C THR A 159 -21.82 -11.57 -5.00
N ASN A 160 -22.40 -12.36 -4.10
CA ASN A 160 -21.95 -12.51 -2.73
C ASN A 160 -21.29 -13.88 -2.48
N ASN A 161 -20.86 -14.59 -3.53
CA ASN A 161 -20.16 -15.86 -3.38
C ASN A 161 -18.89 -15.65 -2.52
N PRO A 162 -18.76 -16.35 -1.36
CA PRO A 162 -17.67 -16.13 -0.42
C PRO A 162 -16.33 -16.75 -0.86
N GLY A 163 -16.28 -17.41 -2.02
CA GLY A 163 -15.08 -18.02 -2.59
C GLY A 163 -15.21 -19.51 -2.95
N VAL A 164 -16.44 -20.02 -3.11
CA VAL A 164 -16.69 -21.40 -3.56
C VAL A 164 -16.82 -21.43 -5.07
N THR A 165 -16.10 -22.35 -5.71
CA THR A 165 -16.24 -22.64 -7.14
C THR A 165 -17.02 -23.92 -7.33
N ALA A 166 -18.11 -23.84 -8.11
CA ALA A 166 -18.87 -25.00 -8.56
C ALA A 166 -18.40 -25.46 -9.95
N SER A 167 -18.36 -26.77 -10.17
CA SER A 167 -18.06 -27.38 -11.47
C SER A 167 -18.75 -28.73 -11.62
N LEU A 168 -18.69 -29.33 -12.81
CA LEU A 168 -19.25 -30.65 -13.09
C LEU A 168 -18.14 -31.65 -13.37
N LEU A 169 -18.13 -32.74 -12.61
CA LEU A 169 -17.28 -33.91 -12.85
C LEU A 169 -18.06 -34.98 -13.63
N SER A 170 -17.48 -35.49 -14.71
CA SER A 170 -18.07 -36.60 -15.47
C SER A 170 -17.41 -37.93 -15.07
N HIS A 171 -18.17 -38.83 -14.46
CA HIS A 171 -17.70 -40.13 -14.00
C HIS A 171 -18.79 -41.19 -14.19
N GLY A 172 -18.43 -42.41 -14.59
CA GLY A 172 -19.41 -43.51 -14.74
C GLY A 172 -20.56 -43.24 -15.73
N GLY A 173 -20.40 -42.32 -16.69
CA GLY A 173 -21.47 -41.89 -17.59
C GLY A 173 -22.52 -40.96 -16.94
N LYS A 174 -22.19 -40.39 -15.78
CA LYS A 174 -23.00 -39.46 -15.00
C LYS A 174 -22.26 -38.14 -14.78
N TYR A 175 -22.99 -37.11 -14.36
CA TYR A 175 -22.46 -35.81 -13.98
C TYR A 175 -22.68 -35.56 -12.48
N HIS A 176 -21.61 -35.15 -11.81
CA HIS A 176 -21.56 -34.89 -10.38
C HIS A 176 -21.26 -33.42 -10.14
N LEU A 177 -22.02 -32.76 -9.26
CA LEU A 177 -21.70 -31.41 -8.82
C LEU A 177 -20.46 -31.46 -7.93
N MET A 178 -19.44 -30.69 -8.26
CA MET A 178 -18.21 -30.55 -7.48
C MET A 178 -18.12 -29.12 -6.96
N LEU A 179 -17.90 -28.97 -5.65
CA LEU A 179 -17.71 -27.70 -4.97
C LEU A 179 -16.30 -27.65 -4.42
N SER A 180 -15.54 -26.60 -4.75
CA SER A 180 -14.18 -26.40 -4.28
C SER A 180 -14.01 -25.03 -3.66
N GLY A 181 -13.36 -24.97 -2.51
CA GLY A 181 -12.98 -23.73 -1.85
C GLY A 181 -11.79 -23.08 -2.57
N ARG A 182 -11.75 -21.75 -2.63
CA ARG A 182 -10.63 -21.02 -3.26
C ARG A 182 -9.42 -20.87 -2.34
N ASN A 183 -9.63 -20.89 -1.03
CA ASN A 183 -8.62 -20.67 -0.01
C ASN A 183 -8.38 -21.97 0.77
N ALA A 184 -7.13 -22.18 1.14
CA ALA A 184 -6.71 -23.31 1.97
C ALA A 184 -6.79 -22.93 3.45
N GLY A 185 -6.76 -23.92 4.34
CA GLY A 185 -6.81 -23.67 5.79
C GLY A 185 -8.16 -24.02 6.41
N GLU A 186 -8.14 -24.29 7.70
CA GLU A 186 -9.29 -24.85 8.44
C GLU A 186 -10.47 -23.89 8.55
N ASP A 187 -10.24 -22.57 8.46
CA ASP A 187 -11.30 -21.56 8.41
C ASP A 187 -12.13 -21.64 7.12
N TYR A 188 -11.55 -22.18 6.04
CA TYR A 188 -12.11 -22.15 4.69
C TYR A 188 -12.84 -23.43 4.35
N GLN A 189 -13.72 -23.84 5.25
CA GLN A 189 -14.49 -25.06 5.09
C GLN A 189 -15.77 -24.86 4.30
N ILE A 190 -16.17 -25.86 3.52
CA ILE A 190 -17.47 -25.94 2.85
C ILE A 190 -18.40 -26.80 3.69
N SER A 191 -19.53 -26.24 4.10
CA SER A 191 -20.66 -27.01 4.60
C SER A 191 -21.83 -26.82 3.64
N VAL A 192 -22.50 -27.89 3.25
CA VAL A 192 -23.81 -27.81 2.60
C VAL A 192 -24.84 -27.97 3.72
N ASP A 193 -25.90 -27.15 3.76
CA ASP A 193 -26.93 -27.25 4.80
C ASP A 193 -28.26 -27.73 4.22
N SER A 194 -29.02 -28.47 5.03
CA SER A 194 -30.36 -28.97 4.72
C SER A 194 -31.49 -28.15 5.35
N LYS A 195 -31.20 -27.16 6.21
CA LYS A 195 -32.19 -26.47 7.07
C LYS A 195 -32.13 -24.92 7.03
N TYR A 196 -33.17 -24.28 7.60
CA TYR A 196 -33.59 -22.88 7.45
C TYR A 196 -32.87 -21.86 8.36
N THR A 197 -32.94 -20.56 8.02
CA THR A 197 -32.85 -19.42 8.95
C THR A 197 -34.00 -18.44 8.64
N GLU A 198 -34.90 -18.18 9.59
CA GLU A 198 -36.01 -17.23 9.38
C GLU A 198 -35.55 -15.78 9.52
N THR A 199 -36.06 -14.88 8.66
CA THR A 199 -35.77 -13.44 8.76
C THR A 199 -37.06 -12.64 8.95
N TRP A 200 -37.06 -11.79 9.97
CA TRP A 200 -38.15 -10.87 10.31
C TRP A 200 -37.80 -9.47 9.83
N LYS A 201 -38.68 -8.88 9.01
CA LYS A 201 -38.40 -7.60 8.37
C LYS A 201 -39.51 -6.59 8.62
N ALA A 202 -39.11 -5.34 8.89
CA ALA A 202 -40.01 -4.21 8.99
C ALA A 202 -40.78 -3.98 7.67
N ALA A 203 -42.10 -3.87 7.73
CA ALA A 203 -42.97 -3.70 6.56
C ALA A 203 -42.72 -2.39 5.80
N THR A 204 -42.21 -1.36 6.47
CA THR A 204 -41.88 -0.06 5.89
C THR A 204 -40.49 0.42 6.35
N SER A 205 -39.84 1.23 5.51
CA SER A 205 -38.57 1.87 5.88
C SER A 205 -38.82 3.06 6.82
N LEU A 206 -38.03 3.14 7.88
CA LEU A 206 -37.83 4.36 8.64
C LEU A 206 -37.12 5.40 7.78
N THR A 207 -37.67 6.61 7.76
CA THR A 207 -37.21 7.70 6.90
C THR A 207 -37.14 9.00 7.69
N ILE A 208 -36.30 9.93 7.25
CA ILE A 208 -36.25 11.29 7.80
C ILE A 208 -37.17 12.21 7.00
N SER A 209 -37.35 13.46 7.47
CA SER A 209 -38.27 14.45 6.85
C SER A 209 -38.03 14.71 5.36
N SER A 210 -36.83 14.44 4.83
CA SER A 210 -36.52 14.53 3.40
C SER A 210 -37.02 13.33 2.55
N GLY A 211 -37.65 12.32 3.16
CA GLY A 211 -38.08 11.09 2.51
C GLY A 211 -36.93 10.10 2.22
N THR A 212 -35.72 10.38 2.72
CA THR A 212 -34.56 9.49 2.61
C THR A 212 -34.58 8.45 3.74
N ASN A 213 -34.12 7.22 3.44
CA ASN A 213 -33.93 6.18 4.45
C ASN A 213 -33.04 6.66 5.59
N ALA A 214 -33.46 6.38 6.82
CA ALA A 214 -32.65 6.67 8.00
C ALA A 214 -31.33 5.86 7.99
N ARG A 215 -30.39 6.25 8.84
CA ARG A 215 -29.13 5.54 9.13
C ARG A 215 -29.08 5.18 10.61
N LEU A 216 -28.17 4.30 11.02
CA LEU A 216 -27.97 3.97 12.44
C LEU A 216 -27.72 5.22 13.31
N THR A 217 -27.00 6.21 12.79
CA THR A 217 -26.71 7.46 13.49
C THR A 217 -27.87 8.48 13.48
N THR A 218 -28.99 8.18 12.82
CA THR A 218 -30.17 9.05 12.80
C THR A 218 -30.79 9.09 14.19
N LYS A 219 -30.95 10.29 14.75
CA LYS A 219 -31.69 10.48 16.01
C LYS A 219 -33.17 10.14 15.82
N ILE A 220 -33.78 9.51 16.81
CA ILE A 220 -35.21 9.12 16.76
C ILE A 220 -36.12 10.33 16.54
N THR A 221 -35.74 11.50 17.08
CA THR A 221 -36.48 12.77 16.95
C THR A 221 -36.43 13.35 15.54
N ALA A 222 -35.58 12.81 14.66
CA ALA A 222 -35.46 13.21 13.26
C ALA A 222 -36.21 12.29 12.29
N LEU A 223 -36.85 11.21 12.79
CA LEU A 223 -37.69 10.32 11.98
C LEU A 223 -38.98 11.04 11.59
N ASN A 224 -39.43 10.87 10.35
CA ASN A 224 -40.68 11.49 9.89
C ASN A 224 -41.93 10.79 10.43
N GLN A 225 -41.78 9.62 11.06
CA GLN A 225 -42.82 8.91 11.81
C GLN A 225 -43.01 9.45 13.24
N PHE A 226 -42.11 10.33 13.70
CA PHE A 226 -42.15 10.91 15.03
C PHE A 226 -42.87 12.26 14.99
N THR A 227 -43.99 12.36 15.71
CA THR A 227 -44.76 13.60 15.84
C THR A 227 -44.59 14.15 17.24
N LEU A 228 -44.16 15.40 17.32
CA LEU A 228 -43.79 16.05 18.57
C LEU A 228 -44.80 17.14 18.93
N ASN A 229 -45.55 16.97 20.01
CA ASN A 229 -46.16 18.08 20.72
C ASN A 229 -45.33 18.31 22.00
N GLU A 230 -44.67 19.46 22.06
CA GLU A 230 -43.90 19.97 23.22
C GLU A 230 -42.55 19.31 23.59
N GLY A 231 -42.07 18.27 22.91
CA GLY A 231 -40.74 17.69 23.18
C GLY A 231 -40.78 16.31 23.79
N LEU A 232 -39.60 15.68 23.97
CA LEU A 232 -39.47 14.58 24.94
C LEU A 232 -39.47 15.21 26.33
N GLN A 233 -40.45 14.84 27.16
CA GLN A 233 -40.71 15.38 28.50
C GLN A 233 -40.14 14.49 29.61
N GLY A 234 -39.64 13.30 29.25
CA GLY A 234 -39.00 12.35 30.15
C GLY A 234 -39.95 11.22 30.53
N GLY A 235 -39.46 9.98 30.43
CA GLY A 235 -40.24 8.77 30.70
C GLY A 235 -40.70 8.04 29.44
N GLU A 236 -40.54 8.64 28.26
CA GLU A 236 -40.82 7.98 26.98
C GLU A 236 -39.90 6.77 26.77
N LYS A 237 -40.44 5.68 26.23
CA LYS A 237 -39.69 4.46 25.96
C LYS A 237 -40.17 3.72 24.72
N ILE A 238 -39.26 2.96 24.11
CA ILE A 238 -39.62 1.90 23.16
C ILE A 238 -39.59 0.57 23.91
N ILE A 239 -40.70 -0.16 23.83
CA ILE A 239 -40.85 -1.49 24.40
C ILE A 239 -40.60 -2.50 23.27
N ILE A 240 -39.61 -3.36 23.48
CA ILE A 240 -39.23 -4.44 22.57
C ILE A 240 -39.74 -5.75 23.20
N SER A 241 -40.70 -6.37 22.53
CA SER A 241 -41.31 -7.62 22.97
C SER A 241 -41.25 -8.66 21.86
N GLY A 242 -41.43 -9.93 22.20
CA GLY A 242 -41.29 -10.98 21.21
C GLY A 242 -41.29 -12.40 21.76
N LYS A 243 -41.10 -13.33 20.83
CA LYS A 243 -40.83 -14.74 21.12
C LYS A 243 -39.46 -15.10 20.56
N ASN A 244 -38.71 -15.97 21.23
CA ASN A 244 -37.49 -16.53 20.67
C ASN A 244 -37.78 -17.62 19.62
N HIS A 245 -36.73 -18.19 19.01
CA HIS A 245 -36.82 -19.28 18.03
C HIS A 245 -37.77 -20.42 18.46
N PHE A 246 -37.76 -20.76 19.74
CA PHE A 246 -38.56 -21.85 20.31
C PHE A 246 -40.01 -21.45 20.65
N GLY A 247 -40.41 -20.20 20.40
CA GLY A 247 -41.76 -19.70 20.67
C GLY A 247 -42.01 -19.27 22.12
N ILE A 248 -40.95 -19.21 22.93
CA ILE A 248 -40.98 -18.73 24.33
C ILE A 248 -41.08 -17.21 24.31
N ASP A 249 -42.00 -16.66 25.09
CA ASP A 249 -42.16 -15.21 25.24
C ASP A 249 -40.95 -14.63 25.99
N LEU A 250 -40.31 -13.63 25.40
CA LEU A 250 -39.19 -12.91 26.00
C LEU A 250 -39.72 -11.78 26.88
N ALA A 251 -39.06 -11.53 28.02
CA ALA A 251 -39.43 -10.44 28.92
C ALA A 251 -39.21 -9.09 28.23
N ASP A 252 -40.21 -8.21 28.25
CA ASP A 252 -40.16 -6.91 27.56
C ASP A 252 -38.91 -6.09 27.93
N LYS A 253 -38.18 -5.63 26.92
CA LYS A 253 -37.05 -4.72 27.08
C LYS A 253 -37.48 -3.29 26.84
N GLU A 254 -37.22 -2.43 27.82
CA GLU A 254 -37.51 -1.01 27.74
C GLU A 254 -36.25 -0.22 27.35
N LEU A 255 -36.32 0.49 26.23
CA LEU A 255 -35.31 1.48 25.84
C LEU A 255 -35.84 2.88 26.16
N ALA A 256 -35.31 3.50 27.21
CA ALA A 256 -35.64 4.88 27.55
C ALA A 256 -35.15 5.86 26.48
N LEU A 257 -36.01 6.80 26.08
CA LEU A 257 -35.73 7.74 25.00
C LEU A 257 -35.23 9.08 25.54
N THR A 258 -34.22 9.62 24.88
CA THR A 258 -33.69 10.96 25.11
C THR A 258 -33.53 11.66 23.77
N VAL A 259 -33.28 12.97 23.79
CA VAL A 259 -33.00 13.78 22.59
C VAL A 259 -31.75 13.34 21.81
N ASN A 260 -30.95 12.43 22.38
CA ASN A 260 -29.75 11.86 21.77
C ASN A 260 -29.92 10.40 21.36
N THR A 261 -31.06 9.77 21.66
CA THR A 261 -31.29 8.37 21.28
C THR A 261 -31.34 8.23 19.76
N THR A 262 -30.65 7.23 19.23
CA THR A 262 -30.49 6.98 17.79
C THR A 262 -31.16 5.66 17.35
N VAL A 263 -31.38 5.51 16.04
CA VAL A 263 -31.83 4.24 15.45
C VAL A 263 -30.85 3.10 15.78
N GLY A 264 -29.54 3.38 15.86
CA GLY A 264 -28.53 2.42 16.27
C GLY A 264 -28.79 1.84 17.66
N GLN A 265 -29.17 2.69 18.62
CA GLN A 265 -29.51 2.22 19.97
C GLN A 265 -30.80 1.39 20.02
N ILE A 266 -31.73 1.58 19.06
CA ILE A 266 -32.87 0.66 18.89
C ILE A 266 -32.38 -0.70 18.40
N ILE A 267 -31.47 -0.74 17.42
CA ILE A 267 -30.89 -1.98 16.92
C ILE A 267 -30.09 -2.71 18.00
N ASP A 268 -29.30 -1.98 18.79
CA ASP A 268 -28.53 -2.54 19.89
C ASP A 268 -29.46 -3.12 20.97
N ALA A 269 -30.53 -2.41 21.34
CA ALA A 269 -31.51 -2.90 22.29
C ALA A 269 -32.27 -4.14 21.78
N ILE A 270 -32.53 -4.24 20.47
CA ILE A 270 -33.08 -5.46 19.87
C ILE A 270 -32.03 -6.59 19.92
N ASN A 271 -30.77 -6.33 19.60
CA ASN A 271 -29.72 -7.33 19.67
C ASN A 271 -29.51 -7.84 21.10
N GLU A 272 -29.54 -6.98 22.10
CA GLU A 272 -29.50 -7.37 23.51
C GLU A 272 -30.70 -8.26 23.89
N GLN A 273 -31.88 -8.00 23.34
CA GLN A 273 -33.10 -8.76 23.63
C GLN A 273 -33.09 -10.16 23.00
N PHE A 274 -32.42 -10.34 21.86
CA PHE A 274 -32.39 -11.58 21.09
C PHE A 274 -30.97 -12.21 21.02
N ASP A 275 -30.08 -11.82 21.93
CA ASP A 275 -28.67 -12.21 21.93
C ASP A 275 -28.50 -13.74 21.89
N GLY A 276 -27.54 -14.21 21.09
CA GLY A 276 -27.29 -15.64 20.87
C GLY A 276 -28.33 -16.41 20.04
N VAL A 277 -29.52 -15.84 19.76
CA VAL A 277 -30.59 -16.50 18.98
C VAL A 277 -30.81 -15.84 17.63
N ALA A 278 -30.87 -14.51 17.59
CA ALA A 278 -31.11 -13.76 16.35
C ALA A 278 -30.38 -12.40 16.36
N THR A 279 -29.94 -11.92 15.19
CA THR A 279 -29.27 -10.61 15.06
C THR A 279 -30.09 -9.64 14.23
N ALA A 280 -30.37 -8.47 14.81
CA ALA A 280 -30.93 -7.31 14.15
C ALA A 280 -29.86 -6.50 13.43
N ARG A 281 -30.17 -6.16 12.17
CA ARG A 281 -29.40 -5.26 11.31
C ARG A 281 -30.33 -4.19 10.75
N PHE A 282 -29.77 -3.06 10.39
CA PHE A 282 -30.50 -1.98 9.73
C PHE A 282 -30.06 -1.86 8.27
N VAL A 283 -30.95 -2.24 7.35
CA VAL A 283 -30.65 -2.34 5.92
C VAL A 283 -31.67 -1.50 5.15
N ASN A 284 -31.20 -0.50 4.39
CA ASN A 284 -32.04 0.36 3.56
C ASN A 284 -33.26 0.97 4.31
N GLY A 285 -33.02 1.45 5.53
CA GLY A 285 -34.06 2.06 6.38
C GLY A 285 -34.98 1.05 7.08
N GLN A 286 -34.81 -0.26 6.87
CA GLN A 286 -35.63 -1.30 7.49
C GLN A 286 -34.85 -2.04 8.56
N ILE A 287 -35.55 -2.38 9.64
CA ILE A 287 -35.06 -3.30 10.67
C ILE A 287 -35.24 -4.73 10.12
N VAL A 288 -34.17 -5.52 10.19
CA VAL A 288 -34.11 -6.92 9.74
C VAL A 288 -33.53 -7.75 10.87
N LEU A 289 -34.27 -8.70 11.42
CA LEU A 289 -33.84 -9.62 12.47
C LEU A 289 -33.69 -11.01 11.86
N THR A 290 -32.48 -11.57 11.89
CA THR A 290 -32.15 -12.89 11.32
C THR A 290 -31.96 -13.89 12.44
N ASP A 291 -32.74 -14.97 12.42
CA ASP A 291 -32.58 -16.13 13.29
C ASP A 291 -31.34 -16.94 12.88
N HIS A 292 -30.51 -17.30 13.85
CA HIS A 292 -29.29 -18.09 13.61
C HIS A 292 -29.46 -19.56 13.98
N LEU A 293 -30.63 -19.94 14.52
CA LEU A 293 -30.95 -21.32 14.86
C LEU A 293 -31.69 -21.99 13.69
N SER A 294 -31.29 -23.22 13.39
CA SER A 294 -31.88 -24.06 12.34
C SER A 294 -33.18 -24.72 12.81
N ASP A 295 -34.18 -24.83 11.93
CA ASP A 295 -35.53 -25.46 12.06
C ASP A 295 -36.69 -24.45 11.93
N THR A 296 -37.94 -24.88 12.14
CA THR A 296 -39.13 -24.00 12.05
C THR A 296 -39.06 -22.99 13.18
N SER A 297 -38.94 -21.70 12.87
CA SER A 297 -38.82 -20.69 13.89
C SER A 297 -40.20 -20.17 14.32
N SER A 298 -40.37 -20.02 15.62
CA SER A 298 -41.47 -19.26 16.22
C SER A 298 -41.01 -17.89 16.70
N LEU A 299 -39.81 -17.44 16.27
CA LEU A 299 -39.26 -16.12 16.54
C LEU A 299 -40.31 -15.07 16.20
N LYS A 300 -40.50 -14.07 17.05
CA LYS A 300 -41.34 -12.90 16.78
C LYS A 300 -40.70 -11.69 17.42
N ILE A 301 -40.78 -10.55 16.75
CA ILE A 301 -40.41 -9.25 17.31
C ILE A 301 -41.56 -8.27 17.14
N SER A 302 -41.78 -7.45 18.17
CA SER A 302 -42.73 -6.35 18.18
C SER A 302 -42.09 -5.13 18.84
N LEU A 303 -42.32 -3.97 18.25
CA LEU A 303 -41.83 -2.69 18.75
C LEU A 303 -43.04 -1.82 19.06
N ALA A 304 -43.17 -1.39 20.32
CA ALA A 304 -44.21 -0.48 20.76
C ALA A 304 -43.57 0.79 21.32
N TYR A 305 -44.22 1.94 21.08
CA TYR A 305 -43.82 3.20 21.69
C TYR A 305 -44.76 3.52 22.84
N ASP A 306 -44.19 3.89 23.98
CA ASP A 306 -44.89 4.36 25.16
C ASP A 306 -44.46 5.81 25.43
N PRO A 307 -45.37 6.80 25.32
CA PRO A 307 -45.04 8.20 25.56
C PRO A 307 -44.92 8.53 27.06
N GLY A 308 -45.21 7.60 27.97
CA GLY A 308 -45.22 7.86 29.41
C GLY A 308 -46.21 8.97 29.76
N GLU A 309 -45.72 10.02 30.42
CA GLU A 309 -46.51 11.23 30.75
C GLU A 309 -46.44 12.32 29.65
N GLY A 310 -45.72 12.08 28.55
CA GLY A 310 -45.57 13.01 27.42
C GLY A 310 -46.69 12.94 26.37
N ASP A 311 -46.75 13.92 25.47
CA ASP A 311 -47.80 14.05 24.42
C ASP A 311 -47.23 13.87 22.99
N THR A 312 -46.35 12.88 22.80
CA THR A 312 -45.72 12.60 21.49
C THR A 312 -46.18 11.26 20.94
N ASP A 313 -46.11 11.09 19.62
CA ASP A 313 -46.44 9.84 18.94
C ASP A 313 -45.27 9.36 18.08
N LEU A 314 -44.92 8.07 18.14
CA LEU A 314 -43.96 7.42 17.25
C LEU A 314 -44.60 6.19 16.59
N ALA A 315 -44.80 6.25 15.28
CA ALA A 315 -45.25 5.09 14.51
C ALA A 315 -44.05 4.22 14.09
N LEU A 316 -43.80 3.13 14.83
CA LEU A 316 -42.79 2.13 14.44
C LEU A 316 -43.37 1.13 13.42
N PRO A 317 -42.56 0.61 12.49
CA PRO A 317 -43.02 -0.33 11.48
C PRO A 317 -43.45 -1.65 12.13
N THR A 318 -44.51 -2.26 11.59
CA THR A 318 -44.85 -3.63 11.93
C THR A 318 -43.78 -4.58 11.39
N MET A 319 -43.45 -5.60 12.18
CA MET A 319 -42.48 -6.63 11.79
C MET A 319 -43.26 -7.80 11.19
N ALA A 320 -42.89 -8.22 9.98
CA ALA A 320 -43.49 -9.34 9.29
C ALA A 320 -42.45 -10.44 9.01
N VAL A 321 -42.90 -11.68 8.99
CA VAL A 321 -42.08 -12.81 8.55
C VAL A 321 -41.83 -12.66 7.06
N SER A 322 -40.57 -12.63 6.67
CA SER A 322 -40.15 -12.99 5.31
C SER A 322 -39.36 -14.29 5.41
N THR A 323 -39.98 -15.41 5.05
CA THR A 323 -39.24 -16.67 4.97
C THR A 323 -38.24 -16.58 3.82
N GLU A 324 -36.94 -16.76 4.12
CA GLU A 324 -35.92 -17.06 3.13
C GLU A 324 -35.47 -18.51 3.34
N GLY A 325 -35.61 -19.34 2.30
CA GLY A 325 -35.16 -20.73 2.29
C GLY A 325 -36.26 -21.76 2.55
N GLY A 326 -36.18 -22.88 1.82
CA GLY A 326 -37.02 -24.06 2.04
C GLY A 326 -36.70 -25.23 1.13
N GLY A 327 -35.86 -26.12 1.66
CA GLY A 327 -35.53 -27.44 1.13
C GLY A 327 -34.36 -27.44 0.15
N THR A 328 -33.27 -28.14 0.48
CA THR A 328 -32.42 -28.69 -0.59
C THR A 328 -33.32 -29.48 -1.53
N PRO A 329 -33.18 -29.36 -2.86
CA PRO A 329 -33.92 -30.24 -3.75
C PRO A 329 -33.71 -31.69 -3.32
N THR A 330 -34.76 -32.52 -3.32
CA THR A 330 -34.70 -33.92 -2.85
C THR A 330 -33.59 -34.74 -3.53
N ILE A 331 -33.10 -34.28 -4.67
CA ILE A 331 -32.06 -34.90 -5.49
C ILE A 331 -30.63 -34.40 -5.20
N LEU A 332 -30.45 -33.41 -4.32
CA LEU A 332 -29.16 -32.92 -3.79
C LEU A 332 -29.14 -32.84 -2.24
N PRO A 333 -29.49 -33.92 -1.50
CA PRO A 333 -29.51 -33.88 -0.03
C PRO A 333 -28.09 -33.85 0.56
N LEU A 334 -27.95 -33.39 1.81
CA LEU A 334 -26.66 -33.27 2.51
C LEU A 334 -25.82 -34.57 2.51
N GLY A 335 -26.47 -35.72 2.71
CA GLY A 335 -25.81 -37.05 2.67
C GLY A 335 -25.39 -37.51 1.27
N SER A 336 -25.65 -36.72 0.22
CA SER A 336 -25.18 -36.99 -1.13
C SER A 336 -23.82 -36.39 -1.45
N PHE A 337 -23.19 -35.64 -0.55
CA PHE A 337 -21.86 -35.08 -0.82
C PHE A 337 -20.79 -35.88 -0.08
N SER A 338 -19.75 -36.28 -0.80
CA SER A 338 -18.54 -36.88 -0.26
C SER A 338 -17.40 -35.86 -0.28
N GLN A 339 -16.79 -35.62 0.88
CA GLN A 339 -15.58 -34.83 0.98
C GLN A 339 -14.43 -35.63 0.35
N THR A 340 -13.78 -35.07 -0.66
CA THR A 340 -12.65 -35.72 -1.37
C THR A 340 -11.31 -35.08 -1.06
N GLN A 341 -11.33 -33.86 -0.53
CA GLN A 341 -10.17 -33.18 0.04
C GLN A 341 -10.66 -32.29 1.18
N ALA A 342 -10.04 -32.40 2.36
CA ALA A 342 -10.36 -31.55 3.51
C ALA A 342 -9.65 -30.19 3.41
N ALA A 343 -10.30 -29.14 3.93
CA ALA A 343 -9.61 -27.91 4.27
C ALA A 343 -8.75 -28.18 5.51
N GLN A 344 -7.43 -27.93 5.39
CA GLN A 344 -6.50 -28.08 6.50
C GLN A 344 -5.46 -26.95 6.47
N SER A 345 -4.93 -26.61 7.64
CA SER A 345 -3.87 -25.61 7.81
C SER A 345 -2.50 -26.20 7.48
N SER A 346 -1.57 -25.34 7.03
CA SER A 346 -0.16 -25.71 6.97
C SER A 346 0.41 -25.76 8.38
N GLN A 347 1.39 -26.63 8.59
CA GLN A 347 2.02 -26.85 9.89
C GLN A 347 3.53 -26.73 9.75
N ILE A 348 4.10 -25.73 10.44
CA ILE A 348 5.54 -25.48 10.40
C ILE A 348 6.14 -25.39 11.81
N LYS A 349 7.42 -25.73 11.93
CA LYS A 349 8.24 -25.29 13.06
C LYS A 349 9.35 -24.40 12.56
N ILE A 350 9.70 -23.42 13.38
CA ILE A 350 10.82 -22.52 13.11
C ILE A 350 11.78 -22.66 14.28
N ASN A 351 13.00 -23.14 14.00
CA ASN A 351 14.03 -23.38 15.01
C ASN A 351 13.52 -24.26 16.18
N GLY A 352 12.64 -25.22 15.88
CA GLY A 352 12.04 -26.11 16.88
C GLY A 352 10.90 -25.50 17.71
N TYR A 353 10.48 -24.26 17.41
CA TYR A 353 9.29 -23.66 18.01
C TYR A 353 8.03 -23.93 17.16
N PRO A 354 6.89 -24.30 17.78
CA PRO A 354 6.67 -24.52 19.22
C PRO A 354 7.33 -25.81 19.73
N SER A 355 7.84 -25.80 20.97
CA SER A 355 8.56 -26.92 21.57
C SER A 355 7.68 -27.94 22.32
N SER A 356 6.38 -27.65 22.45
CA SER A 356 5.41 -28.50 23.17
C SER A 356 4.06 -28.48 22.49
N SER A 357 3.33 -29.60 22.60
CA SER A 357 1.93 -29.71 22.22
C SER A 357 1.01 -29.44 23.43
N THR A 358 -0.15 -28.85 23.20
CA THR A 358 -1.21 -28.63 24.19
C THR A 358 -2.45 -29.39 23.72
N ALA A 359 -3.03 -30.19 24.61
CA ALA A 359 -4.32 -30.84 24.38
C ALA A 359 -5.44 -29.80 24.39
N GLU A 360 -6.31 -29.85 23.39
CA GLU A 360 -7.53 -29.04 23.41
C GLU A 360 -8.51 -29.54 24.48
N GLU A 361 -9.19 -28.62 25.15
CA GLU A 361 -10.29 -28.93 26.06
C GLU A 361 -11.51 -28.12 25.66
N GLN A 362 -12.58 -28.81 25.28
CA GLN A 362 -13.89 -28.23 25.04
C GLN A 362 -14.81 -28.53 26.23
N ARG A 363 -15.68 -27.60 26.59
CA ARG A 363 -16.61 -27.75 27.72
C ARG A 363 -18.03 -27.56 27.27
N LEU A 364 -18.85 -28.58 27.50
CA LEU A 364 -20.29 -28.51 27.37
C LEU A 364 -20.87 -28.00 28.68
N THR A 365 -21.58 -26.88 28.61
CA THR A 365 -22.35 -26.31 29.72
C THR A 365 -23.82 -26.30 29.35
N LEU A 366 -24.69 -26.64 30.31
CA LEU A 366 -26.13 -26.56 30.14
C LEU A 366 -26.71 -25.34 30.89
N GLY A 367 -27.77 -24.74 30.35
CA GLY A 367 -28.50 -23.66 31.02
C GLY A 367 -29.33 -24.15 32.22
N SER A 368 -29.76 -25.41 32.20
CA SER A 368 -30.37 -26.11 33.32
C SER A 368 -30.06 -27.61 33.24
N VAL A 369 -30.16 -28.33 34.36
CA VAL A 369 -29.88 -29.78 34.37
C VAL A 369 -30.91 -30.53 33.53
N ALA A 370 -30.43 -31.52 32.77
CA ALA A 370 -31.32 -32.44 32.08
C ALA A 370 -31.99 -33.36 33.11
N ASN A 371 -33.30 -33.55 32.99
CA ASN A 371 -34.11 -34.39 33.91
C ASN A 371 -34.75 -35.61 33.22
N GLY A 372 -34.47 -35.80 31.92
CA GLY A 372 -35.00 -36.91 31.13
C GLY A 372 -34.52 -36.89 29.69
N GLY A 373 -34.73 -38.00 28.98
CA GLY A 373 -34.52 -38.07 27.53
C GLY A 373 -33.13 -38.52 27.07
N THR A 374 -32.79 -38.23 25.81
CA THR A 374 -31.52 -38.61 25.19
C THR A 374 -30.93 -37.48 24.34
N PHE A 375 -29.63 -37.54 24.10
CA PHE A 375 -28.90 -36.63 23.22
C PHE A 375 -27.93 -37.38 22.30
N ARG A 376 -27.44 -36.70 21.26
CA ARG A 376 -26.38 -37.21 20.39
C ARG A 376 -25.26 -36.19 20.26
N LEU A 377 -24.03 -36.66 20.13
CA LEU A 377 -22.87 -35.83 19.84
C LEU A 377 -22.45 -36.04 18.39
N THR A 378 -22.03 -34.97 17.71
CA THR A 378 -21.48 -35.05 16.35
C THR A 378 -20.11 -34.40 16.29
N TYR A 379 -19.16 -35.09 15.65
CA TYR A 379 -17.82 -34.60 15.37
C TYR A 379 -17.36 -35.10 14.00
N ASN A 380 -16.87 -34.18 13.14
CA ASN A 380 -16.40 -34.47 11.78
C ASN A 380 -17.39 -35.33 10.96
N GLY A 381 -18.69 -35.06 11.08
CA GLY A 381 -19.75 -35.76 10.35
C GLY A 381 -20.13 -37.14 10.91
N ASN A 382 -19.45 -37.62 11.94
CA ASN A 382 -19.85 -38.83 12.67
C ASN A 382 -20.74 -38.44 13.84
N THR A 383 -21.88 -39.12 14.00
CA THR A 383 -22.86 -38.86 15.05
C THR A 383 -23.01 -40.10 15.93
N THR A 384 -23.04 -39.91 17.25
CA THR A 384 -23.27 -41.01 18.20
C THR A 384 -24.68 -41.59 18.09
N ALA A 385 -24.85 -42.81 18.60
CA ALA A 385 -26.17 -43.30 18.96
C ALA A 385 -26.79 -42.43 20.10
N ASP A 386 -28.06 -42.65 20.42
CA ASP A 386 -28.73 -41.95 21.52
C ASP A 386 -28.05 -42.24 22.86
N ILE A 387 -27.62 -41.17 23.55
CA ILE A 387 -26.99 -41.18 24.86
C ILE A 387 -28.02 -40.72 25.89
N ALA A 388 -28.18 -41.46 27.00
CA ALA A 388 -29.12 -41.09 28.07
C ALA A 388 -28.71 -39.79 28.78
N TYR A 389 -29.68 -38.99 29.22
CA TYR A 389 -29.43 -37.71 29.90
C TYR A 389 -28.58 -37.84 31.19
N ASP A 390 -28.68 -38.96 31.90
CA ASP A 390 -27.94 -39.30 33.13
C ASP A 390 -26.71 -40.20 32.85
N ALA A 391 -26.25 -40.26 31.60
CA ALA A 391 -25.09 -41.07 31.25
C ALA A 391 -23.82 -40.53 31.94
N SER A 392 -23.14 -41.41 32.69
CA SER A 392 -21.81 -41.09 33.22
C SER A 392 -20.84 -40.70 32.11
N THR A 393 -19.84 -39.88 32.44
CA THR A 393 -18.78 -39.44 31.49
C THR A 393 -18.10 -40.62 30.78
N ALA A 394 -17.90 -41.75 31.46
CA ALA A 394 -17.38 -42.98 30.86
C ALA A 394 -18.30 -43.58 29.78
N ASN A 395 -19.63 -43.49 29.95
CA ASN A 395 -20.59 -43.94 28.95
C ASN A 395 -20.68 -42.96 27.77
N ILE A 396 -20.51 -41.66 28.02
CA ILE A 396 -20.42 -40.66 26.95
C ILE A 396 -19.16 -40.89 26.11
N GLU A 397 -18.02 -41.14 26.75
CA GLU A 397 -16.76 -41.50 26.07
C GLU A 397 -16.92 -42.77 25.23
N ALA A 398 -17.50 -43.83 25.79
CA ALA A 398 -17.77 -45.07 25.05
C ALA A 398 -18.71 -44.87 23.85
N ALA A 399 -19.68 -43.96 23.94
CA ALA A 399 -20.59 -43.63 22.84
C ALA A 399 -19.87 -42.89 21.70
N LEU A 400 -18.93 -41.99 22.02
CA LEU A 400 -18.06 -41.33 21.04
C LEU A 400 -17.18 -42.36 20.32
N GLU A 401 -16.52 -43.25 21.06
CA GLU A 401 -15.66 -44.28 20.49
C GLU A 401 -16.45 -45.22 19.55
N ALA A 402 -17.66 -45.63 19.96
CA ALA A 402 -18.53 -46.47 19.14
C ALA A 402 -18.99 -45.79 17.84
N ALA A 403 -19.02 -44.46 17.82
CA ALA A 403 -19.31 -43.64 16.63
C ALA A 403 -18.07 -43.40 15.74
N GLY A 404 -16.91 -43.95 16.11
CA GLY A 404 -15.64 -43.70 15.42
C GLY A 404 -14.95 -42.39 15.81
N ILE A 405 -15.45 -41.71 16.85
CA ILE A 405 -14.87 -40.48 17.40
C ILE A 405 -13.92 -40.88 18.53
N SER A 406 -12.63 -41.03 18.22
CA SER A 406 -11.61 -41.53 19.16
C SER A 406 -10.61 -40.44 19.58
N GLY A 407 -9.88 -40.68 20.68
CA GLY A 407 -8.87 -39.73 21.16
C GLY A 407 -9.43 -38.56 21.98
N ILE A 408 -10.60 -38.74 22.58
CA ILE A 408 -11.25 -37.77 23.47
C ILE A 408 -11.46 -38.44 24.82
N THR A 409 -10.95 -37.82 25.89
CA THR A 409 -11.28 -38.22 27.26
C THR A 409 -12.40 -37.33 27.77
N VAL A 410 -13.47 -37.95 28.29
CA VAL A 410 -14.62 -37.21 28.84
C VAL A 410 -14.51 -37.15 30.36
N GLY A 411 -14.74 -35.96 30.90
CA GLY A 411 -14.63 -35.69 32.34
C GLY A 411 -15.62 -34.62 32.80
N GLY A 412 -15.43 -34.13 34.02
CA GLY A 412 -16.37 -33.21 34.64
C GLY A 412 -17.63 -33.93 35.12
N ASP A 413 -18.76 -33.24 35.03
CA ASP A 413 -20.05 -33.69 35.56
C ASP A 413 -20.93 -34.30 34.45
N SER A 414 -21.85 -35.20 34.81
CA SER A 414 -22.92 -35.63 33.91
C SER A 414 -23.99 -34.53 33.76
N LEU A 415 -24.79 -34.61 32.70
CA LEU A 415 -25.75 -33.55 32.34
C LEU A 415 -26.90 -33.37 33.36
N ASP A 416 -27.07 -34.31 34.29
CA ASP A 416 -28.11 -34.30 35.34
C ASP A 416 -27.61 -33.84 36.73
N GLU A 417 -26.29 -33.71 36.93
CA GLU A 417 -25.72 -33.56 38.27
C GLU A 417 -25.65 -32.10 38.80
N ASN A 418 -25.41 -31.08 37.95
CA ASN A 418 -25.26 -29.70 38.44
C ASN A 418 -25.47 -28.61 37.37
N ILE A 419 -26.27 -27.57 37.68
CA ILE A 419 -26.51 -26.39 36.82
C ILE A 419 -25.23 -25.52 36.66
N LEU A 420 -24.28 -25.59 37.60
CA LEU A 420 -22.99 -24.88 37.51
C LEU A 420 -21.82 -25.78 37.06
N GLY A 421 -22.11 -27.04 36.70
CA GLY A 421 -21.14 -28.03 36.26
C GLY A 421 -20.88 -27.99 34.75
N TYR A 422 -19.89 -28.76 34.29
CA TYR A 422 -19.61 -28.92 32.87
C TYR A 422 -19.16 -30.34 32.55
N THR A 423 -19.51 -30.83 31.37
CA THR A 423 -18.88 -32.03 30.80
C THR A 423 -17.69 -31.59 29.96
N SER A 424 -16.48 -31.99 30.34
CA SER A 424 -15.25 -31.66 29.61
C SER A 424 -14.89 -32.74 28.60
N PHE A 425 -14.49 -32.32 27.41
CA PHE A 425 -14.03 -33.18 26.32
C PHE A 425 -12.60 -32.77 26.00
N LYS A 426 -11.64 -33.58 26.45
CA LYS A 426 -10.22 -33.31 26.28
C LYS A 426 -9.64 -34.17 25.18
N PHE A 427 -9.14 -33.53 24.13
CA PHE A 427 -8.56 -34.20 22.98
C PHE A 427 -7.09 -34.57 23.24
N LEU A 428 -6.57 -35.56 22.51
CA LEU A 428 -5.13 -35.83 22.49
C LEU A 428 -4.36 -34.60 21.98
N SER A 429 -3.23 -34.28 22.59
CA SER A 429 -2.41 -33.13 22.16
C SER A 429 -1.89 -33.27 20.73
N SER A 430 -1.78 -34.49 20.20
CA SER A 430 -1.45 -34.75 18.79
C SER A 430 -2.54 -34.32 17.82
N ALA A 431 -3.79 -34.18 18.27
CA ALA A 431 -4.89 -33.71 17.43
C ALA A 431 -4.75 -32.20 17.10
N GLY A 432 -4.04 -31.45 17.95
CA GLY A 432 -3.85 -30.03 17.77
C GLY A 432 -5.11 -29.24 18.09
N ASP A 433 -5.27 -28.12 17.37
CA ASP A 433 -6.50 -27.33 17.32
C ASP A 433 -7.55 -28.14 16.53
N VAL A 434 -8.71 -28.41 17.12
CA VAL A 434 -9.74 -29.30 16.59
C VAL A 434 -11.10 -28.61 16.52
N ARG A 435 -12.00 -29.18 15.72
CA ARG A 435 -13.37 -28.65 15.58
C ARG A 435 -14.18 -28.80 16.86
N MET A 436 -15.08 -27.84 17.11
CA MET A 436 -16.06 -27.96 18.19
C MET A 436 -16.98 -29.16 17.98
N LEU A 437 -17.15 -29.96 19.03
CA LEU A 437 -18.25 -30.92 19.13
C LEU A 437 -19.59 -30.19 19.02
N SER A 438 -20.57 -30.83 18.38
CA SER A 438 -21.96 -30.38 18.45
C SER A 438 -22.82 -31.39 19.18
N ILE A 439 -23.90 -30.91 19.77
CA ILE A 439 -24.88 -31.70 20.51
C ILE A 439 -26.27 -31.50 19.91
N ASP A 440 -26.99 -32.61 19.70
CA ASP A 440 -28.41 -32.62 19.42
C ASP A 440 -29.16 -32.88 20.73
N THR A 441 -29.85 -31.85 21.21
CA THR A 441 -30.63 -31.86 22.45
C THR A 441 -32.14 -32.03 22.22
N ALA A 442 -32.59 -32.30 20.99
CA ALA A 442 -34.02 -32.30 20.65
C ALA A 442 -34.85 -33.32 21.44
N SER A 443 -34.20 -34.38 21.95
CA SER A 443 -34.83 -35.42 22.76
C SER A 443 -34.52 -35.31 24.26
N LEU A 444 -33.85 -34.23 24.71
CA LEU A 444 -33.62 -33.96 26.14
C LEU A 444 -34.79 -33.22 26.78
N SER A 445 -35.01 -33.48 28.06
CA SER A 445 -35.96 -32.76 28.92
C SER A 445 -35.19 -31.98 29.99
N PHE A 446 -35.63 -30.76 30.27
CA PHE A 446 -34.98 -29.82 31.19
C PHE A 446 -35.96 -29.36 32.26
N SER A 447 -35.45 -28.90 33.42
CA SER A 447 -36.31 -28.29 34.46
C SER A 447 -36.67 -26.84 34.14
N ASP A 448 -35.79 -26.13 33.43
CA ASP A 448 -35.94 -24.73 33.01
C ASP A 448 -35.46 -24.58 31.54
N GLU A 449 -34.71 -23.53 31.20
CA GLU A 449 -34.26 -23.30 29.82
C GLU A 449 -33.37 -24.44 29.29
N SER A 450 -33.73 -24.93 28.10
CA SER A 450 -32.96 -25.89 27.33
C SER A 450 -31.87 -25.17 26.54
N SER A 451 -30.67 -25.01 27.12
CA SER A 451 -29.50 -24.57 26.38
C SER A 451 -28.33 -25.52 26.63
N ALA A 452 -27.57 -25.78 25.58
CA ALA A 452 -26.39 -26.64 25.61
C ALA A 452 -25.32 -25.99 24.73
N ILE A 453 -24.24 -25.53 25.36
CA ILE A 453 -23.22 -24.73 24.68
C ILE A 453 -21.88 -25.40 24.90
N PHE A 454 -21.22 -25.73 23.79
CA PHE A 454 -19.80 -26.01 23.81
C PHE A 454 -19.01 -24.70 23.83
N THR A 455 -18.02 -24.61 24.70
CA THR A 455 -17.00 -23.56 24.70
C THR A 455 -15.60 -24.17 24.58
N GLU A 456 -14.72 -23.51 23.81
CA GLU A 456 -13.30 -23.88 23.80
C GLU A 456 -12.65 -23.31 25.08
N TYR A 457 -12.29 -24.19 26.01
CA TYR A 457 -11.67 -23.79 27.28
C TYR A 457 -10.16 -23.67 27.17
N THR A 458 -9.52 -24.60 26.46
CA THR A 458 -8.09 -24.56 26.16
C THR A 458 -7.91 -24.86 24.70
N LYS A 459 -7.34 -23.91 23.94
CA LYS A 459 -7.01 -24.08 22.53
C LYS A 459 -5.90 -25.12 22.35
N GLY A 460 -6.12 -26.06 21.43
CA GLY A 460 -5.16 -27.09 21.12
C GLY A 460 -3.96 -26.61 20.31
N ASN A 461 -2.83 -27.30 20.43
CA ASN A 461 -1.69 -27.15 19.54
C ASN A 461 -0.94 -28.49 19.44
N ASN A 462 -0.65 -28.96 18.24
CA ASN A 462 0.09 -30.21 18.01
C ASN A 462 1.61 -30.03 17.99
N GLY A 463 2.10 -28.90 18.49
CA GLY A 463 3.53 -28.56 18.48
C GLY A 463 3.99 -27.92 17.18
N TYR A 464 3.08 -27.40 16.34
CA TYR A 464 3.39 -26.72 15.09
C TYR A 464 2.69 -25.36 15.03
N LEU A 465 3.31 -24.37 14.38
CA LEU A 465 2.62 -23.16 13.97
C LEU A 465 1.65 -23.51 12.84
N GLN A 466 0.37 -23.19 13.03
CA GLN A 466 -0.64 -23.39 12.01
C GLN A 466 -0.91 -22.12 11.21
N ARG A 467 -1.08 -22.26 9.89
CA ARG A 467 -1.47 -21.15 9.00
C ARG A 467 -2.44 -21.61 7.92
N ASN A 468 -3.44 -20.78 7.62
CA ASN A 468 -4.41 -21.02 6.53
C ASN A 468 -3.82 -20.76 5.12
N SER A 469 -2.51 -20.94 4.93
CA SER A 469 -1.83 -20.63 3.68
C SER A 469 -0.49 -21.36 3.59
N ASN A 470 -0.07 -21.67 2.36
CA ASN A 470 1.29 -22.12 2.06
C ASN A 470 2.24 -20.95 1.76
N SER A 471 1.74 -19.71 1.78
CA SER A 471 2.53 -18.48 1.76
C SER A 471 2.39 -17.78 3.11
N ILE A 472 3.44 -17.83 3.92
CA ILE A 472 3.45 -17.40 5.32
C ILE A 472 4.39 -16.20 5.45
N SER A 473 3.84 -15.02 5.73
CA SER A 473 4.58 -13.74 5.82
C SER A 473 4.58 -13.12 7.21
N ASP A 474 3.97 -13.78 8.19
CA ASP A 474 3.73 -13.28 9.54
C ASP A 474 4.47 -14.10 10.62
N ALA A 475 5.19 -15.15 10.22
CA ALA A 475 5.93 -16.00 11.17
C ALA A 475 7.33 -15.46 11.48
N LEU A 476 7.95 -14.75 10.54
CA LEU A 476 9.27 -14.13 10.69
C LEU A 476 9.21 -12.71 10.11
N SER A 477 9.68 -11.72 10.88
CA SER A 477 9.67 -10.32 10.43
C SER A 477 10.42 -10.15 9.12
N GLY A 478 9.74 -9.54 8.14
CA GLY A 478 10.28 -9.27 6.80
C GLY A 478 10.57 -10.51 5.95
N ILE A 479 10.20 -11.72 6.37
CA ILE A 479 10.46 -12.95 5.62
C ILE A 479 9.13 -13.60 5.22
N THR A 480 8.99 -13.91 3.93
CA THR A 480 7.89 -14.73 3.43
C THR A 480 8.38 -16.13 3.09
N LEU A 481 7.79 -17.14 3.75
CA LEU A 481 7.99 -18.55 3.48
C LEU A 481 6.95 -19.03 2.46
N THR A 482 7.39 -19.69 1.39
CA THR A 482 6.50 -20.35 0.42
C THR A 482 6.74 -21.84 0.48
N LEU A 483 5.82 -22.55 1.13
CA LEU A 483 5.84 -23.99 1.33
C LEU A 483 5.38 -24.69 0.04
N LYS A 484 6.07 -25.77 -0.33
CA LYS A 484 5.81 -26.53 -1.55
C LYS A 484 5.66 -28.01 -1.30
N ASP A 485 6.34 -28.55 -0.29
CA ASP A 485 6.25 -29.95 0.11
C ASP A 485 6.64 -30.14 1.58
N VAL A 486 6.35 -31.30 2.14
CA VAL A 486 6.65 -31.68 3.52
C VAL A 486 8.13 -32.05 3.68
N THR A 487 8.69 -31.72 4.85
CA THR A 487 10.04 -32.16 5.24
C THR A 487 10.03 -33.60 5.70
N GLU A 488 11.13 -34.33 5.51
CA GLU A 488 11.26 -35.62 6.21
C GLU A 488 11.50 -35.39 7.70
N ASP A 489 11.09 -36.37 8.52
CA ASP A 489 11.39 -36.41 9.95
C ASP A 489 12.89 -36.16 10.22
N ASP A 490 13.14 -35.29 11.20
CA ASP A 490 14.48 -34.85 11.63
C ASP A 490 15.36 -34.22 10.52
N LYS A 491 14.77 -33.81 9.39
CA LYS A 491 15.47 -33.14 8.27
C LYS A 491 14.81 -31.80 7.91
N PRO A 492 14.89 -30.80 8.81
CA PRO A 492 14.35 -29.49 8.51
C PRO A 492 15.13 -28.79 7.38
N VAL A 493 14.43 -27.98 6.59
CA VAL A 493 15.05 -27.13 5.57
C VAL A 493 15.77 -25.97 6.24
N LYS A 494 17.06 -25.81 5.95
CA LYS A 494 17.82 -24.66 6.41
C LYS A 494 17.66 -23.52 5.42
N ILE A 495 17.12 -22.41 5.88
CA ILE A 495 17.08 -21.15 5.12
C ILE A 495 18.15 -20.19 5.62
N THR A 496 18.75 -19.43 4.72
CA THR A 496 19.76 -18.41 5.05
C THR A 496 19.40 -17.09 4.39
N ILE A 497 19.42 -16.03 5.19
CA ILE A 497 19.22 -14.64 4.80
C ILE A 497 20.56 -13.94 5.04
N SER A 498 21.13 -13.35 4.00
CA SER A 498 22.42 -12.66 4.08
C SER A 498 22.36 -11.32 3.36
N GLU A 499 23.05 -10.32 3.88
CA GLU A 499 23.13 -8.98 3.26
C GLU A 499 23.65 -9.06 1.82
N ASN A 500 23.03 -8.32 0.90
CA ASN A 500 23.43 -8.28 -0.50
C ASN A 500 24.52 -7.22 -0.75
N THR A 501 25.71 -7.49 -0.21
CA THR A 501 26.88 -6.62 -0.30
C THR A 501 27.32 -6.35 -1.75
N SER A 502 27.14 -7.32 -2.65
CA SER A 502 27.48 -7.20 -4.07
C SER A 502 26.64 -6.16 -4.80
N THR A 503 25.33 -6.11 -4.53
CA THR A 503 24.42 -5.15 -5.18
C THR A 503 24.71 -3.72 -4.72
N VAL A 504 25.02 -3.56 -3.43
CA VAL A 504 25.43 -2.24 -2.88
C VAL A 504 26.74 -1.78 -3.51
N SER A 505 27.76 -2.65 -3.57
CA SER A 505 29.06 -2.32 -4.20
C SER A 505 28.91 -1.91 -5.67
N GLN A 506 28.09 -2.65 -6.45
CA GLN A 506 27.80 -2.31 -7.84
C GLN A 506 27.09 -0.95 -7.98
N SER A 507 26.16 -0.66 -7.07
CA SER A 507 25.43 0.61 -7.06
C SER A 507 26.37 1.79 -6.73
N VAL A 508 27.29 1.62 -5.78
CA VAL A 508 28.33 2.64 -5.48
C VAL A 508 29.22 2.86 -6.70
N GLN A 509 29.65 1.78 -7.37
CA GLN A 509 30.44 1.88 -8.60
C GLN A 509 29.68 2.60 -9.72
N ALA A 510 28.36 2.40 -9.84
CA ALA A 510 27.52 3.12 -10.80
C ALA A 510 27.48 4.63 -10.51
N VAL A 511 27.41 5.04 -9.25
CA VAL A 511 27.52 6.45 -8.85
C VAL A 511 28.89 7.02 -9.22
N VAL A 512 29.98 6.31 -8.92
CA VAL A 512 31.35 6.71 -9.27
C VAL A 512 31.46 6.94 -10.79
N SER A 513 30.98 6.00 -11.59
CA SER A 513 31.01 6.11 -13.05
C SER A 513 30.17 7.28 -13.57
N ALA A 514 28.97 7.48 -13.04
CA ALA A 514 28.09 8.59 -13.44
C ALA A 514 28.70 9.96 -13.04
N TYR A 515 29.30 10.05 -11.85
CA TYR A 515 29.98 11.25 -11.36
C TYR A 515 31.17 11.60 -12.25
N ASN A 516 32.02 10.61 -12.54
CA ASN A 516 33.18 10.78 -13.41
C ASN A 516 32.80 11.17 -14.83
N SER A 517 31.68 10.64 -15.34
CA SER A 517 31.14 11.08 -16.64
C SER A 517 30.71 12.54 -16.63
N LEU A 518 30.08 13.02 -15.55
CA LEU A 518 29.74 14.43 -15.37
C LEU A 518 31.00 15.30 -15.28
N ILE A 519 31.98 14.95 -14.44
CA ILE A 519 33.21 15.74 -14.28
C ILE A 519 33.98 15.83 -15.60
N THR A 520 34.08 14.75 -16.35
CA THR A 520 34.73 14.73 -17.68
C THR A 520 34.09 15.75 -18.64
N GLU A 521 32.76 15.79 -18.68
CA GLU A 521 32.03 16.72 -19.53
C GLU A 521 32.19 18.17 -19.05
N LEU A 522 32.13 18.41 -17.74
CA LEU A 522 32.36 19.72 -17.15
C LEU A 522 33.76 20.23 -17.50
N LYS A 523 34.80 19.39 -17.40
CA LYS A 523 36.18 19.76 -17.79
C LYS A 523 36.26 20.12 -19.26
N THR A 524 35.69 19.29 -20.14
CA THR A 524 35.68 19.51 -21.59
C THR A 524 35.12 20.88 -21.97
N TYR A 525 34.09 21.35 -21.26
CA TYR A 525 33.48 22.65 -21.54
C TYR A 525 34.06 23.84 -20.76
N THR A 526 34.89 23.63 -19.74
CA THR A 526 35.40 24.71 -18.89
C THR A 526 36.90 24.93 -18.97
N GLU A 527 37.67 23.90 -19.26
CA GLU A 527 39.13 23.96 -19.21
C GLU A 527 39.73 24.44 -20.52
N TYR A 528 41.00 24.87 -20.44
CA TYR A 528 41.78 25.27 -21.60
C TYR A 528 42.35 24.02 -22.29
N ASP A 529 42.04 23.84 -23.56
CA ASP A 529 42.64 22.81 -24.38
C ASP A 529 43.97 23.31 -24.94
N SER A 530 45.07 22.71 -24.46
CA SER A 530 46.43 23.04 -24.85
C SER A 530 46.76 22.67 -26.30
N THR A 531 46.04 21.72 -26.88
CA THR A 531 46.20 21.27 -28.28
C THR A 531 45.53 22.24 -29.22
N THR A 532 44.26 22.59 -28.97
CA THR A 532 43.52 23.53 -29.83
C THR A 532 43.80 25.00 -29.49
N LYS A 533 44.48 25.26 -28.38
CA LYS A 533 44.77 26.57 -27.80
C LYS A 533 43.51 27.41 -27.54
N LYS A 534 42.39 26.75 -27.22
CA LYS A 534 41.10 27.38 -27.00
C LYS A 534 40.59 27.10 -25.59
N LEU A 535 39.91 28.10 -25.03
CA LEU A 535 39.14 27.94 -23.80
C LEU A 535 37.85 27.16 -24.10
N GLY A 536 37.45 26.30 -23.18
CA GLY A 536 36.16 25.63 -23.20
C GLY A 536 35.00 26.63 -23.30
N ILE A 537 33.94 26.23 -24.01
CA ILE A 537 32.88 27.15 -24.42
C ILE A 537 32.03 27.70 -23.25
N LEU A 538 32.11 27.06 -22.08
CA LEU A 538 31.41 27.41 -20.82
C LEU A 538 32.38 27.87 -19.72
N ASN A 539 33.64 28.20 -20.04
CA ASN A 539 34.65 28.58 -19.04
C ASN A 539 34.30 29.81 -18.17
N THR A 540 33.34 30.62 -18.61
CA THR A 540 32.85 31.82 -17.90
C THR A 540 31.47 31.61 -17.27
N ASP A 541 30.89 30.42 -17.38
CA ASP A 541 29.60 30.11 -16.79
C ASP A 541 29.77 29.81 -15.29
N MET A 542 29.20 30.71 -14.46
CA MET A 542 29.25 30.60 -13.00
C MET A 542 28.44 29.42 -12.46
N GLY A 543 27.39 28.99 -13.16
CA GLY A 543 26.58 27.83 -12.79
C GLY A 543 27.39 26.54 -12.91
N ILE A 544 28.18 26.40 -13.97
CA ILE A 544 29.04 25.24 -14.18
C ILE A 544 30.15 25.15 -13.12
N SER A 545 30.78 26.28 -12.78
CA SER A 545 31.79 26.33 -11.70
C SER A 545 31.21 25.97 -10.32
N PHE A 546 29.97 26.42 -10.06
CA PHE A 546 29.22 26.05 -8.86
C PHE A 546 28.94 24.54 -8.84
N ILE A 547 28.47 23.95 -9.95
CA ILE A 547 28.22 22.51 -10.03
C ILE A 547 29.48 21.69 -9.77
N LYS A 548 30.61 22.07 -10.37
CA LYS A 548 31.90 21.39 -10.17
C LYS A 548 32.35 21.41 -8.71
N SER A 549 32.19 22.54 -8.01
CA SER A 549 32.61 22.66 -6.60
C SER A 549 31.64 21.99 -5.62
N GLN A 550 30.34 22.19 -5.79
CA GLN A 550 29.32 21.71 -4.84
C GLN A 550 29.03 20.21 -4.97
N SER A 551 29.21 19.61 -6.15
CA SER A 551 29.03 18.17 -6.33
C SER A 551 30.03 17.32 -5.53
N ARG A 552 31.18 17.88 -5.14
CA ARG A 552 32.17 17.19 -4.29
C ARG A 552 31.92 17.39 -2.80
N ASN A 553 31.23 18.47 -2.42
CA ASN A 553 31.08 18.89 -1.02
C ASN A 553 30.53 17.80 -0.07
N PRO A 554 29.54 16.97 -0.47
CA PRO A 554 29.02 15.90 0.38
C PRO A 554 30.04 14.85 0.85
N PHE A 555 31.18 14.74 0.17
CA PHE A 555 32.20 13.74 0.45
C PHE A 555 33.42 14.31 1.19
N ILE A 556 33.41 15.60 1.52
CA ILE A 556 34.53 16.28 2.17
C ILE A 556 34.23 16.40 3.67
N GLY A 557 35.11 15.83 4.49
CA GLY A 557 34.97 15.89 5.95
C GLY A 557 33.94 14.88 6.48
N THR A 558 33.43 15.17 7.66
CA THR A 558 32.41 14.35 8.35
C THR A 558 31.03 14.59 7.74
N ALA A 559 30.32 13.51 7.45
CA ALA A 559 28.95 13.55 6.95
C ALA A 559 28.00 14.19 7.98
N ALA A 560 26.99 14.91 7.51
CA ALA A 560 26.12 15.69 8.38
C ALA A 560 25.33 14.77 9.34
N GLY A 561 25.46 15.04 10.64
CA GLY A 561 24.80 14.27 11.72
C GLY A 561 25.57 13.03 12.18
N PHE A 562 26.70 12.69 11.56
CA PHE A 562 27.54 11.56 11.98
C PHE A 562 28.51 11.98 13.08
N ILE A 563 28.66 11.13 14.10
CA ILE A 563 29.47 11.40 15.30
C ILE A 563 30.49 10.28 15.48
N ASP A 564 31.77 10.62 15.47
CA ASP A 564 32.91 9.66 15.47
C ASP A 564 32.91 8.68 16.66
N SER A 565 32.38 9.10 17.81
CA SER A 565 32.27 8.24 19.01
C SER A 565 31.06 7.31 19.03
N ILE A 566 30.15 7.44 18.05
CA ILE A 566 28.86 6.73 17.99
C ILE A 566 28.78 5.90 16.71
N ASP A 567 29.23 6.45 15.59
CA ASP A 567 29.13 5.87 14.26
C ASP A 567 30.44 5.18 13.86
N SER A 568 30.33 3.98 13.29
CA SER A 568 31.51 3.23 12.79
C SER A 568 32.22 3.94 11.65
N PHE A 569 31.47 4.65 10.80
CA PHE A 569 32.01 5.37 9.65
C PHE A 569 31.36 6.74 9.56
N VAL A 570 32.17 7.78 9.41
CA VAL A 570 31.67 9.17 9.41
C VAL A 570 32.12 9.98 8.19
N LYS A 571 33.03 9.45 7.37
CA LYS A 571 33.57 10.10 6.17
C LYS A 571 33.59 9.14 4.98
N ALA A 572 33.48 9.70 3.77
CA ALA A 572 33.55 8.93 2.52
C ALA A 572 34.82 8.06 2.41
N SER A 573 35.96 8.55 2.92
CA SER A 573 37.22 7.82 2.91
C SER A 573 37.22 6.57 3.79
N ASP A 574 36.41 6.53 4.85
CA ASP A 574 36.34 5.41 5.79
C ASP A 574 35.78 4.16 5.09
N ILE A 575 34.98 4.36 4.04
CA ILE A 575 34.41 3.31 3.18
C ILE A 575 35.09 3.24 1.80
N GLY A 576 36.28 3.84 1.64
CA GLY A 576 37.07 3.72 0.41
C GLY A 576 36.64 4.62 -0.74
N ILE A 577 35.75 5.60 -0.53
CA ILE A 577 35.40 6.60 -1.56
C ILE A 577 36.33 7.80 -1.43
N THR A 578 37.11 8.06 -2.48
CA THR A 578 38.11 9.14 -2.52
C THR A 578 38.05 9.92 -3.83
N PHE A 579 38.84 10.99 -3.94
CA PHE A 579 38.97 11.79 -5.16
C PHE A 579 40.44 11.97 -5.51
N ASP A 580 40.78 11.90 -6.79
CA ASP A 580 42.12 12.25 -7.26
C ASP A 580 42.32 13.78 -7.36
N GLY A 581 43.55 14.20 -7.70
CA GLY A 581 43.90 15.62 -7.88
C GLY A 581 43.11 16.31 -9.01
N ASP A 582 42.50 15.51 -9.87
CA ASP A 582 41.66 15.92 -10.98
C ASP A 582 40.18 16.06 -10.58
N GLY A 583 39.82 15.70 -9.34
CA GLY A 583 38.46 15.72 -8.83
C GLY A 583 37.59 14.58 -9.38
N MET A 584 38.20 13.52 -9.91
CA MET A 584 37.49 12.29 -10.30
C MET A 584 37.34 11.40 -9.07
N MET A 585 36.15 10.83 -8.90
CA MET A 585 35.83 9.91 -7.81
C MET A 585 36.47 8.54 -8.05
N GLN A 586 36.98 7.93 -6.99
CA GLN A 586 37.57 6.60 -6.97
C GLN A 586 36.95 5.77 -5.85
N LEU A 587 36.75 4.48 -6.11
CA LEU A 587 36.30 3.49 -5.13
C LEU A 587 37.42 2.49 -4.92
N ASP A 588 37.99 2.44 -3.72
CA ASP A 588 38.84 1.34 -3.29
C ASP A 588 37.95 0.17 -2.86
N THR A 589 37.86 -0.85 -3.70
CA THR A 589 36.98 -2.00 -3.48
C THR A 589 37.45 -2.89 -2.33
N SER A 590 38.73 -2.83 -1.93
CA SER A 590 39.24 -3.57 -0.78
C SER A 590 38.77 -2.89 0.51
N ILE A 591 38.99 -1.57 0.63
CA ILE A 591 38.54 -0.80 1.80
C ILE A 591 37.02 -0.86 1.93
N PHE A 592 36.30 -0.70 0.81
CA PHE A 592 34.83 -0.83 0.81
C PHE A 592 34.39 -2.23 1.28
N SER A 593 35.05 -3.29 0.79
CA SER A 593 34.72 -4.65 1.21
C SER A 593 35.01 -4.89 2.69
N ASP A 594 36.05 -4.27 3.26
CA ASP A 594 36.40 -4.45 4.66
C ASP A 594 35.45 -3.66 5.57
N ALA A 595 35.09 -2.42 5.19
CA ALA A 595 34.07 -1.63 5.90
C ALA A 595 32.70 -2.32 5.91
N VAL A 596 32.30 -2.92 4.79
CA VAL A 596 31.05 -3.70 4.70
C VAL A 596 31.05 -4.91 5.63
N LYS A 597 32.18 -5.62 5.75
CA LYS A 597 32.30 -6.77 6.68
C LYS A 597 32.30 -6.33 8.13
N GLU A 598 32.88 -5.16 8.41
CA GLU A 598 32.96 -4.61 9.76
C GLU A 598 31.57 -4.16 10.26
N ASN A 599 30.86 -3.35 9.48
CA ASN A 599 29.51 -2.91 9.81
C ASN A 599 28.71 -2.49 8.56
N PHE A 600 27.98 -3.43 7.96
CA PHE A 600 27.16 -3.17 6.77
C PHE A 600 26.15 -2.04 6.97
N ASN A 601 25.40 -2.05 8.09
CA ASN A 601 24.43 -0.99 8.41
C ASN A 601 25.10 0.37 8.58
N GLY A 602 26.32 0.41 9.13
CA GLY A 602 27.14 1.63 9.18
C GLY A 602 27.46 2.18 7.79
N VAL A 603 27.85 1.30 6.85
CA VAL A 603 28.08 1.69 5.44
C VAL A 603 26.80 2.19 4.80
N LEU A 604 25.67 1.49 4.99
CA LEU A 604 24.37 1.90 4.45
C LEU A 604 23.96 3.28 4.98
N SER A 605 24.10 3.50 6.29
CA SER A 605 23.81 4.78 6.93
C SER A 605 24.66 5.90 6.34
N LEU A 606 25.99 5.72 6.27
CA LEU A 606 26.89 6.73 5.71
C LEU A 606 26.58 7.06 4.25
N LEU A 607 26.16 6.07 3.45
CA LEU A 607 25.76 6.29 2.05
C LEU A 607 24.40 6.99 1.94
N GLY A 608 23.40 6.49 2.65
CA GLY A 608 21.98 6.72 2.34
C GLY A 608 21.08 7.10 3.51
N ALA A 609 21.59 7.45 4.70
CA ALA A 609 20.74 7.97 5.77
C ALA A 609 19.91 9.17 5.28
N ASN A 610 18.60 9.14 5.52
CA ASN A 610 17.65 10.14 5.03
C ASN A 610 16.99 10.85 6.22
N LYS A 611 17.76 11.75 6.85
CA LYS A 611 17.37 12.48 8.08
C LYS A 611 17.04 11.56 9.26
N THR A 612 17.62 10.38 9.31
CA THR A 612 17.42 9.39 10.39
C THR A 612 18.33 9.67 11.59
N SER A 613 18.12 8.96 12.71
CA SER A 613 18.95 9.07 13.91
C SER A 613 19.24 7.69 14.48
N ASN A 614 20.29 7.56 15.31
CA ASN A 614 20.52 6.37 16.12
C ASN A 614 20.22 6.63 17.61
N ASN A 615 19.70 7.82 17.95
CA ASN A 615 19.38 8.19 19.32
C ASN A 615 18.00 7.69 19.71
N GLU A 616 17.86 6.37 19.85
CA GLU A 616 16.59 5.71 20.17
C GLU A 616 16.49 5.29 21.64
N SER A 617 17.44 5.71 22.48
CA SER A 617 17.40 5.44 23.92
C SER A 617 17.96 6.61 24.73
N GLY A 618 17.25 7.01 25.78
CA GLY A 618 17.69 8.04 26.73
C GLY A 618 16.55 8.91 27.21
N ILE A 619 16.86 10.00 27.92
CA ILE A 619 15.82 10.93 28.40
C ILE A 619 15.19 11.69 27.22
N ILE A 620 15.95 11.95 26.16
CA ILE A 620 15.50 12.62 24.94
C ILE A 620 15.80 11.69 23.77
N GLU A 621 14.76 11.19 23.12
CA GLU A 621 14.83 10.17 22.07
C GLU A 621 14.30 10.70 20.74
N PHE A 622 15.01 10.40 19.66
CA PHE A 622 14.53 10.72 18.32
C PHE A 622 13.17 10.05 18.07
N TYR A 623 12.23 10.79 17.49
CA TYR A 623 10.95 10.24 17.08
C TYR A 623 10.77 10.27 15.56
N SER A 624 10.91 11.44 14.94
CA SER A 624 10.85 11.58 13.48
C SER A 624 11.47 12.88 13.00
N SER A 625 11.67 13.00 11.68
CA SER A 625 12.11 14.24 11.04
C SER A 625 11.50 14.35 9.65
N SER A 626 11.53 15.56 9.07
CA SER A 626 11.17 15.76 7.68
C SER A 626 12.37 15.53 6.78
N GLU A 627 12.27 14.53 5.90
CA GLU A 627 13.26 14.27 4.83
C GLU A 627 13.57 15.50 3.96
N LYS A 628 12.58 16.40 3.81
CA LYS A 628 12.66 17.57 2.94
C LYS A 628 13.07 18.85 3.67
N TYR A 629 12.65 19.02 4.92
CA TYR A 629 12.70 20.31 5.59
C TYR A 629 13.63 20.34 6.80
N THR A 630 13.84 19.21 7.47
CA THR A 630 14.78 19.16 8.60
C THR A 630 16.21 19.22 8.08
N THR A 631 17.00 20.11 8.64
CA THR A 631 18.43 20.19 8.32
C THR A 631 19.17 19.01 8.97
N ALA A 632 20.14 18.42 8.27
CA ALA A 632 20.94 17.37 8.86
C ALA A 632 22.08 17.97 9.69
N GLY A 633 22.45 17.30 10.78
CA GLY A 633 23.46 17.77 11.72
C GLY A 633 23.21 17.25 13.12
N THR A 634 23.97 17.75 14.08
CA THR A 634 23.77 17.48 15.50
C THR A 634 23.02 18.64 16.14
N TYR A 635 22.05 18.33 16.98
CA TYR A 635 21.22 19.31 17.68
C TYR A 635 21.48 19.21 19.17
N ASP A 636 21.78 20.34 19.80
CA ASP A 636 21.87 20.42 21.26
C ASP A 636 20.48 20.75 21.78
N ILE A 637 19.95 19.92 22.67
CA ILE A 637 18.60 20.02 23.22
C ILE A 637 18.68 20.15 24.74
N GLU A 638 17.87 21.04 25.30
CA GLU A 638 17.61 21.15 26.74
C GLU A 638 16.11 21.07 27.00
N VAL A 639 15.71 20.26 27.98
CA VAL A 639 14.31 20.10 28.40
C VAL A 639 14.22 20.29 29.91
N ASP A 640 13.32 21.16 30.34
CA ASP A 640 13.01 21.41 31.76
C ASP A 640 11.77 20.60 32.15
N ILE A 641 11.89 19.73 33.17
CA ILE A 641 10.79 18.91 33.71
C ILE A 641 10.49 19.37 35.15
N ASN A 642 9.21 19.51 35.51
CA ASN A 642 8.79 19.87 36.86
C ASN A 642 8.53 18.65 37.78
N ASP A 643 8.25 18.92 39.06
CA ASP A 643 7.89 17.92 40.08
C ASP A 643 6.64 17.08 39.76
N SER A 644 5.80 17.57 38.84
CA SER A 644 4.58 16.92 38.36
C SER A 644 4.82 16.07 37.10
N HIS A 645 6.07 15.83 36.71
CA HIS A 645 6.47 15.06 35.53
C HIS A 645 5.97 15.67 34.20
N GLN A 646 6.01 17.00 34.10
CA GLN A 646 5.58 17.73 32.90
C GLN A 646 6.72 18.59 32.32
N ILE A 647 6.75 18.68 30.99
CA ILE A 647 7.64 19.60 30.27
C ILE A 647 7.21 21.04 30.55
N THR A 648 8.15 21.87 31.01
CA THR A 648 7.95 23.30 31.30
C THR A 648 8.77 24.22 30.40
N GLY A 649 9.79 23.71 29.73
CA GLY A 649 10.62 24.45 28.81
C GLY A 649 11.38 23.53 27.88
N VAL A 650 11.52 23.93 26.61
CA VAL A 650 12.33 23.22 25.64
C VAL A 650 13.17 24.21 24.85
N ARG A 651 14.46 23.92 24.74
CA ARG A 651 15.43 24.72 24.00
C ARG A 651 16.18 23.83 23.02
N ILE A 652 16.31 24.28 21.78
CA ILE A 652 17.02 23.56 20.72
C ILE A 652 17.91 24.49 19.91
N LYS A 653 19.07 24.00 19.49
CA LYS A 653 19.89 24.62 18.45
C LYS A 653 20.61 23.56 17.62
N LEU A 654 20.91 23.88 16.37
CA LEU A 654 21.92 23.12 15.65
C LEU A 654 23.28 23.38 16.32
N SER A 655 24.13 22.38 16.53
CA SER A 655 25.37 22.56 17.32
C SER A 655 26.34 23.58 16.68
N THR A 656 26.17 23.89 15.39
CA THR A 656 26.91 24.95 14.69
C THR A 656 26.40 26.36 14.98
N GLU A 657 25.24 26.50 15.61
CA GLU A 657 24.65 27.78 16.00
C GLU A 657 25.04 28.16 17.43
N ALA A 658 25.14 29.47 17.66
CA ALA A 658 25.54 30.03 18.94
C ALA A 658 24.40 30.11 19.96
N GLU A 659 23.16 30.27 19.51
CA GLU A 659 22.01 30.54 20.39
C GLU A 659 20.94 29.47 20.30
N TYR A 660 20.35 29.18 21.46
CA TYR A 660 19.19 28.31 21.61
C TYR A 660 17.90 29.02 21.20
N ARG A 661 17.00 28.27 20.58
CA ARG A 661 15.61 28.69 20.34
C ARG A 661 14.71 27.99 21.33
N THR A 662 13.76 28.75 21.87
CA THR A 662 12.69 28.18 22.71
C THR A 662 11.64 27.59 21.79
N ILE A 663 11.34 26.31 21.98
CA ILE A 663 10.22 25.64 21.33
C ILE A 663 9.01 25.80 22.22
N SER A 664 7.81 25.97 21.67
CA SER A 664 6.55 25.97 22.44
C SER A 664 5.56 24.90 21.97
N ASN A 665 5.95 24.08 21.00
CA ASN A 665 5.09 23.08 20.37
C ASN A 665 5.43 21.68 20.87
N TRP A 666 4.72 21.23 21.90
CA TRP A 666 4.75 19.85 22.39
C TRP A 666 3.36 19.39 22.82
N ASN A 667 3.12 18.08 22.74
CA ASN A 667 1.93 17.43 23.24
C ASN A 667 2.35 16.28 24.15
N ASN A 668 2.04 16.39 25.44
CA ASN A 668 2.53 15.48 26.48
C ASN A 668 4.07 15.37 26.45
N ASN A 669 4.60 14.21 26.05
CA ASN A 669 6.04 13.94 25.97
C ASN A 669 6.63 14.09 24.57
N LEU A 670 5.82 14.37 23.53
CA LEU A 670 6.28 14.54 22.15
C LEU A 670 6.50 16.03 21.86
N VAL A 671 7.75 16.40 21.57
CA VAL A 671 8.13 17.76 21.17
C VAL A 671 8.31 17.83 19.66
N THR A 672 7.85 18.91 19.03
CA THR A 672 8.05 19.19 17.61
C THR A 672 8.72 20.55 17.41
N GLY A 673 9.83 20.58 16.65
CA GLY A 673 10.54 21.81 16.29
C GLY A 673 9.68 22.79 15.47
N GLU A 674 10.16 24.03 15.35
CA GLU A 674 9.43 25.12 14.70
C GLU A 674 9.11 24.84 13.22
N MET A 675 7.87 25.08 12.80
CA MET A 675 7.38 24.75 11.45
C MET A 675 7.16 25.99 10.57
N LEU A 676 8.02 27.00 10.72
CA LEU A 676 7.91 28.27 10.00
C LEU A 676 8.61 28.20 8.63
N PHE A 677 7.93 28.76 7.61
CA PHE A 677 8.48 28.99 6.28
C PHE A 677 8.69 30.48 6.01
N ASP A 678 9.73 30.81 5.24
CA ASP A 678 9.92 32.14 4.67
C ASP A 678 8.99 32.40 3.47
N ASP A 679 8.97 33.63 2.94
CA ASP A 679 8.18 34.02 1.77
C ASP A 679 8.52 33.24 0.48
N LYS A 680 9.64 32.50 0.48
CA LYS A 680 10.11 31.67 -0.62
C LYS A 680 9.82 30.18 -0.40
N GLY A 681 9.15 29.82 0.70
CA GLY A 681 8.81 28.45 1.07
C GLY A 681 9.99 27.63 1.59
N ASN A 682 11.07 28.27 2.05
CA ASN A 682 12.18 27.60 2.74
C ASN A 682 11.92 27.58 4.25
N PRO A 683 12.29 26.49 4.95
CA PRO A 683 12.28 26.47 6.40
C PRO A 683 13.09 27.63 6.99
N VAL A 684 12.53 28.32 7.98
CA VAL A 684 13.21 29.41 8.68
C VAL A 684 14.30 28.86 9.61
N TYR A 685 14.06 27.68 10.21
CA TYR A 685 14.96 27.10 11.21
C TYR A 685 15.39 25.67 10.86
N PRO A 686 16.60 25.26 11.29
CA PRO A 686 17.13 23.92 11.02
C PRO A 686 16.26 22.76 11.54
N GLU A 687 15.67 22.89 12.72
CA GLU A 687 14.86 21.87 13.42
C GLU A 687 13.45 21.70 12.85
N HIS A 688 13.18 22.22 11.66
CA HIS A 688 11.84 22.22 11.10
C HIS A 688 11.26 20.81 11.01
N SER A 689 10.14 20.60 11.70
CA SER A 689 9.46 19.30 11.82
C SER A 689 10.31 18.17 12.42
N LEU A 690 11.42 18.48 13.10
CA LEU A 690 12.14 17.52 13.92
C LEU A 690 11.30 17.19 15.15
N GLN A 691 11.12 15.90 15.44
CA GLN A 691 10.35 15.41 16.58
C GLN A 691 11.20 14.51 17.45
N PHE A 692 11.01 14.65 18.76
CA PHE A 692 11.65 13.80 19.76
C PHE A 692 10.72 13.61 20.95
N THR A 693 10.85 12.47 21.62
CA THR A 693 10.15 12.14 22.84
C THR A 693 11.02 12.43 24.05
N VAL A 694 10.38 12.75 25.18
CA VAL A 694 11.04 12.95 26.47
C VAL A 694 10.54 11.90 27.46
N ASP A 695 11.44 11.21 28.14
CA ASP A 695 11.06 10.36 29.28
C ASP A 695 10.65 11.26 30.45
N LEU A 696 9.35 11.28 30.75
CA LEU A 696 8.79 12.10 31.82
C LEU A 696 8.88 11.44 33.20
N THR A 697 9.42 10.22 33.32
CA THR A 697 9.59 9.57 34.64
C THR A 697 10.74 10.15 35.47
N GLN A 698 11.48 11.09 34.89
CA GLN A 698 12.63 11.73 35.50
C GLN A 698 12.22 12.76 36.57
N SER A 699 13.09 12.98 37.57
CA SER A 699 12.85 13.99 38.62
C SER A 699 12.84 15.42 38.06
N GLU A 700 12.36 16.39 38.86
CA GLU A 700 12.46 17.81 38.51
C GLU A 700 13.90 18.21 38.15
N GLY A 701 14.08 18.89 37.03
CA GLY A 701 15.39 19.34 36.57
C GLY A 701 15.48 19.67 35.08
N THR A 702 16.65 20.14 34.66
CA THR A 702 17.01 20.38 33.26
C THR A 702 17.83 19.22 32.73
N TYR A 703 17.36 18.62 31.64
CA TYR A 703 18.02 17.50 30.96
C TYR A 703 18.55 17.94 29.61
N THR A 704 19.79 17.59 29.31
CA THR A 704 20.43 17.93 28.05
C THR A 704 20.79 16.69 27.25
N SER A 705 20.69 16.78 25.93
CA SER A 705 21.07 15.71 25.02
C SER A 705 21.53 16.28 23.68
N THR A 706 22.41 15.55 23.00
CA THR A 706 22.79 15.84 21.62
C THR A 706 22.08 14.86 20.71
N LEU A 707 21.15 15.35 19.90
CA LEU A 707 20.37 14.57 18.95
C LEU A 707 21.01 14.62 17.55
N SER A 708 21.40 13.49 16.98
CA SER A 708 21.86 13.43 15.59
C SER A 708 20.70 13.36 14.60
N VAL A 709 20.77 14.11 13.50
CA VAL A 709 19.94 13.95 12.31
C VAL A 709 20.86 13.71 11.12
N LYS A 710 20.95 12.46 10.68
CA LYS A 710 21.95 11.96 9.74
C LYS A 710 21.50 12.13 8.29
N GLN A 711 22.40 12.65 7.47
CA GLN A 711 22.26 12.63 6.01
C GLN A 711 23.45 11.89 5.41
N GLY A 712 23.17 10.80 4.71
CA GLY A 712 24.16 10.04 3.96
C GLY A 712 24.76 10.87 2.82
N ILE A 713 26.03 10.62 2.50
CA ILE A 713 26.81 11.38 1.51
C ILE A 713 26.19 11.32 0.10
N ILE A 714 25.58 10.18 -0.26
CA ILE A 714 24.91 10.01 -1.55
C ILE A 714 23.55 10.71 -1.54
N GLY A 715 22.82 10.65 -0.42
CA GLY A 715 21.59 11.41 -0.22
C GLY A 715 21.82 12.93 -0.37
N ALA A 716 22.88 13.46 0.26
CA ALA A 716 23.28 14.86 0.12
C ALA A 716 23.67 15.24 -1.32
N LEU A 717 24.39 14.37 -2.04
CA LEU A 717 24.67 14.56 -3.46
C LEU A 717 23.37 14.58 -4.29
N ASN A 718 22.46 13.64 -4.02
CA ASN A 718 21.18 13.53 -4.70
C ASN A 718 20.29 14.78 -4.49
N GLU A 719 20.26 15.32 -3.27
CA GLU A 719 19.55 16.55 -2.93
C GLU A 719 20.13 17.76 -3.69
N PHE A 720 21.47 17.88 -3.72
CA PHE A 720 22.17 18.90 -4.50
C PHE A 720 21.83 18.82 -6.00
N ILE A 721 21.89 17.64 -6.59
CA ILE A 721 21.57 17.43 -8.01
C ILE A 721 20.10 17.75 -8.28
N SER A 722 19.20 17.28 -7.40
CA SER A 722 17.77 17.55 -7.50
C SER A 722 17.49 19.06 -7.52
N THR A 723 18.12 19.81 -6.62
CA THR A 723 18.01 21.28 -6.58
C THR A 723 18.62 21.95 -7.81
N THR A 724 19.72 21.41 -8.34
CA THR A 724 20.35 21.89 -9.57
C THR A 724 19.50 21.64 -10.82
N LEU A 725 18.69 20.58 -10.84
CA LEU A 725 17.83 20.22 -11.97
C LEU A 725 16.43 20.85 -11.93
N LYS A 726 16.01 21.43 -10.79
CA LYS A 726 14.72 22.16 -10.67
C LYS A 726 14.59 23.27 -11.71
N THR A 727 13.35 23.60 -12.05
CA THR A 727 13.02 24.78 -12.87
C THR A 727 13.44 26.06 -12.15
N ASN A 728 13.85 27.08 -12.91
CA ASN A 728 14.44 28.32 -12.37
C ASN A 728 15.74 28.13 -11.57
N SER A 729 16.38 26.96 -11.65
CA SER A 729 17.74 26.76 -11.13
C SER A 729 18.75 27.58 -11.92
N ARG A 730 19.98 27.71 -11.39
CA ARG A 730 21.09 28.40 -12.07
C ARG A 730 21.32 27.89 -13.50
N LEU A 731 21.22 26.57 -13.70
CA LEU A 731 21.39 25.95 -15.02
C LEU A 731 20.27 26.35 -15.99
N ASP A 732 19.04 26.36 -15.51
CA ASP A 732 17.86 26.75 -16.28
C ASP A 732 17.90 28.26 -16.63
N ILE A 733 18.32 29.10 -15.68
CA ILE A 733 18.54 30.54 -15.89
C ILE A 733 19.62 30.77 -16.96
N SER A 734 20.77 30.07 -16.88
CA SER A 734 21.82 30.15 -17.91
C SER A 734 21.29 29.77 -19.29
N LYS A 735 20.46 28.72 -19.36
CA LYS A 735 19.83 28.27 -20.62
C LYS A 735 18.85 29.31 -21.18
N SER A 736 17.96 29.83 -20.34
CA SER A 736 17.01 30.89 -20.74
C SER A 736 17.74 32.14 -21.25
N ALA A 737 18.83 32.54 -20.59
CA ALA A 737 19.63 33.68 -21.03
C ALA A 737 20.30 33.45 -22.40
N LEU A 738 20.67 32.20 -22.72
CA LEU A 738 21.19 31.84 -24.05
C LEU A 738 20.09 31.85 -25.11
N ASP A 739 18.88 31.39 -24.77
CA ASP A 739 17.73 31.45 -25.67
C ASP A 739 17.37 32.89 -26.05
N ASP A 740 17.33 33.78 -25.06
CA ASP A 740 17.11 35.21 -25.31
C ASP A 740 18.18 35.82 -26.23
N LYS A 741 19.45 35.44 -26.01
CA LYS A 741 20.58 35.87 -26.86
C LYS A 741 20.45 35.33 -28.28
N ILE A 742 20.01 34.09 -28.47
CA ILE A 742 19.80 33.48 -29.78
C ILE A 742 18.67 34.21 -30.51
N THR A 743 17.51 34.40 -29.88
CA THR A 743 16.38 35.14 -30.45
C THR A 743 16.75 36.58 -30.80
N ALA A 744 17.53 37.25 -29.95
CA ALA A 744 18.03 38.59 -30.25
C ALA A 744 18.98 38.61 -31.46
N MET A 745 19.83 37.59 -31.63
CA MET A 745 20.69 37.45 -32.81
C MET A 745 19.89 37.14 -34.07
N GLU A 746 18.85 36.32 -34.00
CA GLU A 746 17.95 36.04 -35.14
C GLU A 746 17.28 37.32 -35.65
N LYS A 747 16.76 38.16 -34.74
CA LYS A 747 16.21 39.48 -35.09
C LYS A 747 17.25 40.37 -35.77
N LYS A 748 18.51 40.37 -35.29
CA LYS A 748 19.62 41.13 -35.91
C LYS A 748 20.00 40.60 -37.29
N ILE A 749 20.04 39.28 -37.45
CA ILE A 749 20.31 38.59 -38.72
C ILE A 749 19.24 38.96 -39.75
N GLU A 750 17.97 38.91 -39.37
CA GLU A 750 16.87 39.22 -40.28
C GLU A 750 16.88 40.69 -40.72
N LYS A 751 17.13 41.62 -39.79
CA LYS A 751 17.30 43.04 -40.12
C LYS A 751 18.49 43.27 -41.06
N GLU A 752 19.59 42.57 -40.84
CA GLU A 752 20.80 42.67 -41.67
C GLU A 752 20.59 42.09 -43.07
N LYS A 753 19.86 40.97 -43.20
CA LYS A 753 19.45 40.41 -44.50
C LYS A 753 18.61 41.41 -45.29
N LYS A 754 17.60 42.03 -44.67
CA LYS A 754 16.78 43.07 -45.31
C LYS A 754 17.62 44.28 -45.75
N ARG A 755 18.59 44.71 -44.92
CA ARG A 755 19.54 45.78 -45.27
C ARG A 755 20.37 45.42 -46.50
N LEU A 756 20.90 44.20 -46.54
CA LEU A 756 21.71 43.69 -47.64
C LEU A 756 20.92 43.60 -48.95
N GLU A 757 19.67 43.10 -48.92
CA GLU A 757 18.80 43.08 -50.10
C GLU A 757 18.50 44.49 -50.64
N ALA A 758 18.17 45.44 -49.76
CA ALA A 758 17.96 46.83 -50.17
C ALA A 758 19.25 47.49 -50.71
N TYR A 759 20.42 47.12 -50.18
CA TYR A 759 21.70 47.59 -50.70
C TYR A 759 22.01 47.00 -52.09
N LYS A 760 21.78 45.69 -52.29
CA LYS A 760 21.90 45.02 -53.58
C LYS A 760 21.00 45.64 -54.63
N ALA A 761 19.73 45.87 -54.32
CA ALA A 761 18.78 46.53 -55.23
C ALA A 761 19.26 47.92 -55.66
N ARG A 762 19.75 48.74 -54.70
CA ARG A 762 20.34 50.05 -55.01
C ARG A 762 21.58 49.98 -55.88
N LEU A 763 22.45 48.99 -55.67
CA LEU A 763 23.61 48.78 -56.54
C LEU A 763 23.17 48.40 -57.96
N VAL A 764 22.23 47.46 -58.10
CA VAL A 764 21.67 47.05 -59.40
C VAL A 764 21.10 48.26 -60.14
N ASP A 765 20.25 49.06 -59.48
CA ASP A 765 19.67 50.28 -60.07
C ASP A 765 20.74 51.31 -60.47
N LYS A 766 21.77 51.49 -59.63
CA LYS A 766 22.88 52.41 -59.91
C LYS A 766 23.67 52.00 -61.15
N TYR A 767 24.02 50.71 -61.27
CA TYR A 767 24.75 50.20 -62.42
C TYR A 767 23.89 50.17 -63.69
N ALA A 768 22.58 49.86 -63.58
CA ALA A 768 21.65 49.94 -64.71
C ALA A 768 21.49 51.37 -65.24
N ARG A 769 21.47 52.38 -64.35
CA ARG A 769 21.46 53.81 -64.76
C ARG A 769 22.75 54.20 -65.46
N LEU A 770 23.90 53.76 -64.94
CA LEU A 770 25.21 54.04 -65.53
C LEU A 770 25.33 53.41 -66.93
N GLU A 771 24.81 52.20 -67.11
CA GLU A 771 24.77 51.52 -68.40
C GLU A 771 23.91 52.29 -69.41
N ARG A 772 22.71 52.74 -69.03
CA ARG A 772 21.86 53.61 -69.89
C ARG A 772 22.59 54.89 -70.32
N ILE A 773 23.26 55.57 -69.39
CA ILE A 773 24.02 56.79 -69.70
C ILE A 773 25.14 56.48 -70.70
N MET A 774 25.88 55.38 -70.50
CA MET A 774 26.93 54.96 -71.42
C MET A 774 26.39 54.59 -72.81
N THR A 775 25.25 53.90 -72.88
CA THR A 775 24.59 53.61 -74.16
C THR A 775 24.21 54.91 -74.89
N THR A 776 23.64 55.89 -74.20
CA THR A 776 23.32 57.20 -74.78
C THR A 776 24.56 57.94 -75.26
N LEU A 777 25.64 57.96 -74.46
CA LEU A 777 26.91 58.58 -74.84
C LEU A 777 27.55 57.91 -76.06
N GLN A 778 27.52 56.57 -76.14
CA GLN A 778 28.02 55.86 -77.31
C GLN A 778 27.18 56.12 -78.56
N GLN A 779 25.85 56.19 -78.44
CA GLN A 779 24.97 56.59 -79.53
C GLN A 779 25.28 58.02 -80.00
N GLN A 780 25.48 58.95 -79.07
CA GLN A 780 25.88 60.33 -79.37
C GLN A 780 27.26 60.39 -80.03
N MET A 781 28.25 59.64 -79.54
CA MET A 781 29.58 59.57 -80.17
C MET A 781 29.52 58.95 -81.57
N ALA A 782 28.71 57.91 -81.78
CA ALA A 782 28.52 57.31 -83.10
C ALA A 782 27.87 58.31 -84.08
N THR A 783 26.88 59.09 -83.62
CA THR A 783 26.27 60.15 -84.44
C THR A 783 27.24 61.28 -84.73
N VAL A 784 28.03 61.74 -83.75
CA VAL A 784 29.09 62.73 -83.95
C VAL A 784 30.15 62.21 -84.93
N SER A 785 30.54 60.94 -84.82
CA SER A 785 31.50 60.32 -85.74
C SER A 785 30.95 60.21 -87.16
N GLN A 786 29.67 59.87 -87.32
CA GLN A 786 28.98 59.88 -88.62
C GLN A 786 28.90 61.28 -89.23
N LEU A 787 28.58 62.29 -88.42
CA LEU A 787 28.59 63.71 -88.82
C LEU A 787 29.99 64.17 -89.22
N SER A 788 31.02 63.80 -88.45
CA SER A 788 32.42 64.06 -88.78
C SER A 788 32.83 63.42 -90.12
N THR A 789 32.46 62.16 -90.36
CA THR A 789 32.75 61.51 -91.64
C THR A 789 32.04 62.17 -92.82
N MET A 790 30.79 62.60 -92.64
CA MET A 790 30.04 63.34 -93.67
C MET A 790 30.71 64.68 -94.00
N TYR A 791 31.23 65.41 -93.01
CA TYR A 791 31.96 66.66 -93.20
C TYR A 791 33.38 66.49 -93.78
N SER A 792 34.01 65.32 -93.65
CA SER A 792 35.34 65.05 -94.25
C SER A 792 35.30 64.60 -95.72
N THR A 793 34.11 64.31 -96.25
CA THR A 793 33.86 63.93 -97.66
C THR A 793 33.21 65.04 -98.50
N SER A 794 33.16 66.25 -97.97
CA SER A 794 32.70 67.49 -98.60
C SER A 794 33.76 68.57 -98.43
#